data_AF-A0A3Q3H218-F1
#
_entry.id   AF-A0A3Q3H218-F1
#
_cell.length_a   1.000
_cell.length_b   1.000
_cell.length_c   1.000
_cell.angle_alpha   90.00
_cell.angle_beta   90.00
_cell.angle_gamma   90.00
#
_symmetry.space_group_name_H-M   'P 1'
#
loop_
_entity.id
_entity.type
_entity.pdbx_description
1 polymer ?
#
loop_
_entity_poly.entity_id
_entity_poly.type
_entity_poly.pdbx_seq_one_letter_code
_entity_poly.pdbx_strand_id
1 'polypeptide(L)'
;MAQPDSKKIFFENLSGAGKAIAVLTSGGDAQGMNAAVRAVVRMGLYVGAKVYFIHEGYQGMVDGGENIKEATWESVSSMLQVGGTVIGSARCKEFRSHEGRLKAAHNLVQHGITNLCVIGGDGSLTGANLFREEWSGLLTELVEQGLIKADAVQKYSALHIVGMVGSIDNDFCGTDMTIGTDSALHRIIEVVDAIMTTAQSHQRTFVLEVMGRHCGYLALVSALACGADWVLIPEMPPEDGWEDKMCQKLSALVVKCLGFDTRVTILGHVQRGGTPSAFDRILASRMGVEAVLALLETTANTPACVVSLCGNQSVRLPLMECVQMTQEVQKAMDEKRFEEAVKLRGRSFENNLRTYKLLAHRKPECELPTSNFNVAVLNVGAPAAGMNAAVRSAVRVGISEGHKMFAVSDGFEGFYKGQIKEIKWADVGGWTGQGGSLLGTKRTLPAKHVDKIAEQMRQHNINALLIVGGFEAFLSLLELLTARGKYDEFCVPMVMVPATVSNNVPGSDLSIGADTALNAITTAFESLLQLYDARATYEELCIPMCMLPATISNNVPGTDLSIGADTALNAIVETCDRIKQSASGTKRRVFIIETMGGYCGYLASVGGLAAGADAAYIYEEPFDIKDLQANVEHLTEKMKTSIQRGLVLRNENCNENYTTDFIYQLYSEEGRGVFDSRKNVLGHMQQGGAPSPFDRNFGTKISAKAMQWVTKKLTETFRQGAGRVFANTEDTCCLLGMRRRALVFQPVVQLKESTDFVHRIPKEQWWLKLRPLMKILAKYKTSYDVSDSGQLEHVVRNRPRESDASVAM
;
A
#
# COMPACT_ATOMS: atom_id res chain seq x y z
N MET A 1 16.51 -27.56 -12.56
CA MET A 1 15.41 -28.54 -12.64
C MET A 1 14.11 -27.78 -12.42
N ALA A 2 13.09 -28.00 -13.24
CA ALA A 2 11.78 -27.41 -13.00
C ALA A 2 11.13 -28.03 -11.74
N GLN A 3 10.37 -27.24 -10.99
CA GLN A 3 9.42 -27.81 -10.04
C GLN A 3 8.26 -28.45 -10.82
N PRO A 4 7.61 -29.52 -10.33
CA PRO A 4 6.41 -30.06 -10.97
C PRO A 4 5.29 -29.01 -10.95
N ASP A 5 4.56 -28.87 -12.05
CA ASP A 5 3.40 -27.98 -12.13
C ASP A 5 2.41 -28.27 -10.99
N SER A 6 2.10 -27.26 -10.19
CA SER A 6 0.97 -27.32 -9.28
C SER A 6 -0.31 -27.44 -10.10
N LYS A 7 -1.15 -28.43 -9.77
CA LYS A 7 -2.46 -28.58 -10.43
C LYS A 7 -3.27 -27.31 -10.22
N LYS A 8 -3.54 -26.58 -11.30
CA LYS A 8 -4.45 -25.43 -11.29
C LYS A 8 -5.84 -25.90 -10.88
N ILE A 9 -6.44 -25.23 -9.89
CA ILE A 9 -7.76 -25.56 -9.39
C ILE A 9 -8.67 -24.41 -9.79
N PHE A 10 -9.64 -24.67 -10.67
CA PHE A 10 -10.58 -23.66 -11.11
C PHE A 10 -11.88 -23.70 -10.30
N PHE A 11 -12.49 -22.52 -10.11
CA PHE A 11 -13.72 -22.31 -9.34
C PHE A 11 -14.91 -23.21 -9.71
N GLU A 12 -14.93 -23.76 -10.93
CA GLU A 12 -15.98 -24.67 -11.43
C GLU A 12 -16.13 -25.94 -10.56
N ASN A 13 -15.13 -26.26 -9.73
CA ASN A 13 -15.14 -27.37 -8.78
C ASN A 13 -15.67 -27.00 -7.37
N LEU A 14 -15.93 -25.71 -7.08
CA LEU A 14 -16.34 -25.21 -5.76
C LEU A 14 -17.77 -24.67 -5.80
N SER A 15 -18.72 -25.47 -5.28
CA SER A 15 -20.13 -25.07 -5.17
C SER A 15 -20.51 -24.72 -3.74
N GLY A 16 -21.22 -23.61 -3.57
CA GLY A 16 -21.92 -23.22 -2.34
C GLY A 16 -23.37 -23.69 -2.29
N ALA A 17 -23.87 -24.42 -3.29
CA ALA A 17 -25.26 -24.83 -3.37
C ALA A 17 -25.69 -25.63 -2.12
N GLY A 18 -26.76 -25.17 -1.46
CA GLY A 18 -27.26 -25.76 -0.22
C GLY A 18 -26.53 -25.33 1.06
N LYS A 19 -25.40 -24.61 0.98
CA LYS A 19 -24.78 -23.93 2.12
C LYS A 19 -25.46 -22.58 2.38
N ALA A 20 -25.54 -22.19 3.65
CA ALA A 20 -25.91 -20.85 4.09
C ALA A 20 -24.75 -20.22 4.86
N ILE A 21 -24.37 -19.01 4.44
CA ILE A 21 -23.31 -18.18 5.01
C ILE A 21 -23.96 -16.98 5.70
N ALA A 22 -23.46 -16.56 6.86
CA ALA A 22 -23.81 -15.27 7.45
C ALA A 22 -22.59 -14.39 7.65
N VAL A 23 -22.75 -13.07 7.51
CA VAL A 23 -21.71 -12.07 7.74
C VAL A 23 -22.16 -11.07 8.81
N LEU A 24 -21.27 -10.80 9.77
CA LEU A 24 -21.50 -9.85 10.85
C LEU A 24 -20.27 -8.95 11.06
N THR A 25 -20.50 -7.69 11.43
CA THR A 25 -19.48 -6.78 11.94
C THR A 25 -19.61 -6.65 13.45
N SER A 26 -18.49 -6.73 14.19
CA SER A 26 -18.49 -6.65 15.66
C SER A 26 -17.24 -5.96 16.18
N GLY A 27 -17.43 -5.06 17.16
CA GLY A 27 -16.36 -4.28 17.78
C GLY A 27 -16.45 -2.80 17.41
N GLY A 28 -15.32 -2.10 17.49
CA GLY A 28 -15.20 -0.75 16.91
C GLY A 28 -15.26 -0.83 15.39
N ASP A 29 -15.89 0.15 14.75
CA ASP A 29 -15.98 0.21 13.30
C ASP A 29 -14.66 0.64 12.66
N ALA A 30 -14.45 0.23 11.41
CA ALA A 30 -13.27 0.56 10.63
C ALA A 30 -13.65 0.76 9.16
N GLN A 31 -13.05 1.75 8.50
CA GLN A 31 -13.33 2.05 7.10
C GLN A 31 -12.92 0.85 6.23
N GLY A 32 -13.82 0.39 5.36
CA GLY A 32 -13.60 -0.79 4.52
C GLY A 32 -14.30 -2.06 5.00
N MET A 33 -14.84 -2.11 6.22
CA MET A 33 -15.73 -3.20 6.65
C MET A 33 -16.86 -3.46 5.65
N ASN A 34 -17.46 -2.39 5.11
CA ASN A 34 -18.48 -2.46 4.06
C ASN A 34 -18.00 -3.10 2.74
N ALA A 35 -16.71 -2.98 2.41
CA ALA A 35 -16.13 -3.63 1.23
C ALA A 35 -15.95 -5.14 1.45
N ALA A 36 -15.56 -5.55 2.67
CA ALA A 36 -15.53 -6.97 3.06
C ALA A 36 -16.92 -7.59 3.08
N VAL A 37 -17.92 -6.94 3.70
CA VAL A 37 -19.33 -7.38 3.69
C VAL A 37 -19.84 -7.55 2.26
N ARG A 38 -19.61 -6.55 1.38
CA ARG A 38 -19.97 -6.65 -0.04
C ARG A 38 -19.30 -7.83 -0.74
N ALA A 39 -18.03 -8.08 -0.49
CA ALA A 39 -17.30 -9.16 -1.13
C ALA A 39 -17.78 -10.53 -0.68
N VAL A 40 -18.02 -10.73 0.63
CA VAL A 40 -18.61 -11.97 1.17
C VAL A 40 -19.98 -12.25 0.54
N VAL A 41 -20.87 -11.25 0.48
CA VAL A 41 -22.20 -11.41 -0.14
C VAL A 41 -22.09 -11.73 -1.64
N ARG A 42 -21.29 -10.97 -2.40
CA ARG A 42 -21.17 -11.18 -3.85
C ARG A 42 -20.51 -12.51 -4.19
N MET A 43 -19.48 -12.92 -3.45
CA MET A 43 -18.79 -14.19 -3.64
C MET A 43 -19.68 -15.37 -3.25
N GLY A 44 -20.38 -15.29 -2.11
CA GLY A 44 -21.31 -16.32 -1.65
C GLY A 44 -22.49 -16.54 -2.62
N LEU A 45 -23.09 -15.45 -3.09
CA LEU A 45 -24.14 -15.53 -4.12
C LEU A 45 -23.62 -16.05 -5.47
N TYR A 46 -22.38 -15.74 -5.85
CA TYR A 46 -21.78 -16.22 -7.10
C TYR A 46 -21.56 -17.74 -7.10
N VAL A 47 -21.19 -18.34 -5.97
CA VAL A 47 -21.05 -19.81 -5.81
C VAL A 47 -22.38 -20.53 -5.56
N GLY A 48 -23.50 -19.80 -5.51
CA GLY A 48 -24.84 -20.36 -5.25
C GLY A 48 -25.15 -20.68 -3.79
N ALA A 49 -24.39 -20.13 -2.84
CA ALA A 49 -24.76 -20.16 -1.41
C ALA A 49 -25.82 -19.11 -1.10
N LYS A 50 -26.68 -19.39 -0.11
CA LYS A 50 -27.47 -18.33 0.54
C LYS A 50 -26.54 -17.49 1.42
N VAL A 51 -26.71 -16.17 1.41
CA VAL A 51 -25.95 -15.27 2.31
C VAL A 51 -26.91 -14.45 3.15
N TYR A 52 -26.60 -14.30 4.44
CA TYR A 52 -27.37 -13.52 5.41
C TYR A 52 -26.51 -12.39 6.01
N PHE A 53 -27.09 -11.21 6.18
CA PHE A 53 -26.58 -10.22 7.12
C PHE A 53 -27.03 -10.60 8.53
N ILE A 54 -26.17 -10.39 9.52
CA ILE A 54 -26.55 -10.29 10.92
C ILE A 54 -26.31 -8.84 11.35
N HIS A 55 -27.40 -8.13 11.62
CA HIS A 55 -27.37 -6.75 12.04
C HIS A 55 -26.91 -6.58 13.49
N GLU A 56 -26.31 -5.44 13.81
CA GLU A 56 -25.80 -5.11 15.15
C GLU A 56 -24.81 -6.14 15.76
N GLY A 57 -24.16 -6.93 14.90
CA GLY A 57 -23.16 -7.91 15.29
C GLY A 57 -23.74 -9.02 16.19
N TYR A 58 -23.09 -9.28 17.31
CA TYR A 58 -23.54 -10.33 18.23
C TYR A 58 -24.91 -10.07 18.87
N GLN A 59 -25.36 -8.81 18.98
CA GLN A 59 -26.67 -8.55 19.60
C GLN A 59 -27.80 -9.04 18.69
N GLY A 60 -27.80 -8.64 17.41
CA GLY A 60 -28.81 -9.11 16.46
C GLY A 60 -28.74 -10.62 16.18
N MET A 61 -27.60 -11.27 16.44
CA MET A 61 -27.50 -12.74 16.42
C MET A 61 -28.29 -13.39 17.57
N VAL A 62 -28.27 -12.79 18.77
CA VAL A 62 -29.04 -13.23 19.95
C VAL A 62 -30.53 -12.85 19.80
N ASP A 63 -30.83 -11.65 19.33
CA ASP A 63 -32.19 -11.14 19.14
C ASP A 63 -32.94 -11.91 18.03
N GLY A 64 -32.24 -12.27 16.95
CA GLY A 64 -32.81 -12.98 15.80
C GLY A 64 -33.81 -12.16 14.99
N GLY A 65 -34.77 -12.85 14.36
CA GLY A 65 -35.86 -12.24 13.59
C GLY A 65 -35.36 -11.25 12.53
N GLU A 66 -35.90 -10.03 12.57
CA GLU A 66 -35.56 -8.93 11.65
C GLU A 66 -34.07 -8.53 11.63
N ASN A 67 -33.25 -8.99 12.57
CA ASN A 67 -31.81 -8.76 12.56
C ASN A 67 -31.03 -9.77 11.69
N ILE A 68 -31.62 -10.90 11.30
CA ILE A 68 -31.00 -11.89 10.39
C ILE A 68 -31.72 -11.83 9.05
N LYS A 69 -31.07 -11.28 8.02
CA LYS A 69 -31.72 -10.94 6.74
C LYS A 69 -30.98 -11.49 5.53
N GLU A 70 -31.71 -12.18 4.65
CA GLU A 70 -31.15 -12.74 3.41
C GLU A 70 -30.67 -11.60 2.49
N ALA A 71 -29.40 -11.66 2.09
CA ALA A 71 -28.73 -10.64 1.29
C ALA A 71 -28.91 -10.93 -0.21
N THR A 72 -29.05 -9.87 -1.00
CA THR A 72 -29.17 -9.94 -2.46
C THR A 72 -27.94 -9.32 -3.13
N TRP A 73 -27.82 -9.50 -4.45
CA TRP A 73 -26.74 -8.87 -5.21
C TRP A 73 -26.82 -7.33 -5.19
N GLU A 74 -28.06 -6.85 -5.08
CA GLU A 74 -28.47 -5.46 -5.07
C GLU A 74 -28.38 -4.83 -3.68
N SER A 75 -28.58 -5.59 -2.59
CA SER A 75 -28.51 -5.05 -1.22
C SER A 75 -27.12 -4.49 -0.89
N VAL A 76 -26.05 -5.10 -1.41
CA VAL A 76 -24.66 -4.63 -1.25
C VAL A 76 -24.18 -3.65 -2.33
N SER A 77 -25.11 -3.03 -3.07
CA SER A 77 -24.79 -1.94 -3.99
C SER A 77 -24.32 -0.68 -3.24
N SER A 78 -23.41 0.09 -3.85
CA SER A 78 -22.85 1.35 -3.29
C SER A 78 -21.96 1.20 -2.04
N MET A 79 -21.85 0.03 -1.42
CA MET A 79 -21.17 -0.14 -0.12
C MET A 79 -19.66 0.15 -0.12
N LEU A 80 -18.95 0.01 -1.26
CA LEU A 80 -17.49 0.20 -1.33
C LEU A 80 -17.00 1.56 -0.83
N GLN A 81 -17.77 2.63 -1.06
CA GLN A 81 -17.38 3.98 -0.70
C GLN A 81 -17.92 4.45 0.66
N VAL A 82 -18.63 3.59 1.40
CA VAL A 82 -19.30 3.96 2.66
C VAL A 82 -18.36 3.67 3.84
N GLY A 83 -18.23 4.62 4.76
CA GLY A 83 -17.47 4.46 6.02
C GLY A 83 -18.21 3.61 7.07
N GLY A 84 -17.51 3.27 8.15
CA GLY A 84 -18.06 2.46 9.26
C GLY A 84 -18.61 1.11 8.80
N THR A 85 -19.72 0.67 9.39
CA THR A 85 -20.49 -0.52 8.96
C THR A 85 -21.97 -0.22 8.73
N VAL A 86 -22.48 -0.62 7.57
CA VAL A 86 -23.90 -0.52 7.15
C VAL A 86 -24.81 -1.59 7.77
N ILE A 87 -24.25 -2.64 8.38
CA ILE A 87 -25.02 -3.64 9.12
C ILE A 87 -24.98 -3.41 10.64
N GLY A 88 -24.28 -2.39 11.11
CA GLY A 88 -24.21 -2.06 12.54
C GLY A 88 -23.22 -2.90 13.34
N SER A 89 -23.07 -2.58 14.63
CA SER A 89 -22.15 -3.25 15.56
C SER A 89 -22.47 -2.84 17.00
N ALA A 90 -23.23 -3.67 17.72
CA ALA A 90 -23.58 -3.43 19.11
C ALA A 90 -22.73 -4.24 20.08
N ARG A 91 -22.51 -3.68 21.27
CA ARG A 91 -21.83 -4.36 22.39
C ARG A 91 -22.81 -5.33 23.10
N CYS A 92 -22.93 -6.54 22.56
CA CYS A 92 -23.75 -7.57 23.20
C CYS A 92 -23.19 -7.98 24.57
N LYS A 93 -24.03 -7.92 25.61
CA LYS A 93 -23.75 -8.51 26.93
C LYS A 93 -24.22 -9.94 27.02
N GLU A 94 -25.38 -10.26 26.43
CA GLU A 94 -26.03 -11.57 26.54
C GLU A 94 -25.22 -12.70 25.93
N PHE A 95 -24.53 -12.47 24.81
CA PHE A 95 -23.65 -13.47 24.18
C PHE A 95 -22.47 -13.93 25.08
N ARG A 96 -22.21 -13.24 26.20
CA ARG A 96 -21.27 -13.69 27.23
C ARG A 96 -21.86 -14.78 28.14
N SER A 97 -23.18 -14.86 28.29
CA SER A 97 -23.84 -15.97 28.98
C SER A 97 -24.08 -17.15 28.04
N HIS A 98 -24.19 -18.34 28.63
CA HIS A 98 -24.57 -19.56 27.91
C HIS A 98 -25.94 -19.43 27.24
N GLU A 99 -26.92 -18.87 27.95
CA GLU A 99 -28.28 -18.63 27.47
C GLU A 99 -28.32 -17.74 26.20
N GLY A 100 -27.49 -16.67 26.15
CA GLY A 100 -27.40 -15.83 24.96
C GLY A 100 -26.81 -16.58 23.75
N ARG A 101 -25.82 -17.44 23.98
CA ARG A 101 -25.26 -18.30 22.92
C ARG A 101 -26.23 -19.38 22.47
N LEU A 102 -27.02 -19.96 23.39
CA LEU A 102 -28.09 -20.90 23.08
C LEU A 102 -29.18 -20.27 22.17
N LYS A 103 -29.64 -19.06 22.50
CA LYS A 103 -30.55 -18.26 21.64
C LYS A 103 -29.94 -18.01 20.26
N ALA A 104 -28.67 -17.57 20.21
CA ALA A 104 -27.99 -17.33 18.94
C ALA A 104 -27.85 -18.60 18.08
N ALA A 105 -27.51 -19.75 18.68
CA ALA A 105 -27.43 -21.02 17.96
C ALA A 105 -28.79 -21.43 17.37
N HIS A 106 -29.87 -21.31 18.14
CA HIS A 106 -31.24 -21.54 17.67
C HIS A 106 -31.59 -20.63 16.47
N ASN A 107 -31.32 -19.33 16.56
CA ASN A 107 -31.61 -18.36 15.50
C ASN A 107 -30.84 -18.66 14.19
N LEU A 108 -29.59 -19.11 14.29
CA LEU A 108 -28.80 -19.53 13.12
C LEU A 108 -29.33 -20.84 12.51
N VAL A 109 -29.69 -21.82 13.34
CA VAL A 109 -30.27 -23.11 12.91
C VAL A 109 -31.61 -22.96 12.20
N GLN A 110 -32.47 -22.02 12.63
CA GLN A 110 -33.72 -21.71 11.93
C GLN A 110 -33.50 -21.28 10.47
N HIS A 111 -32.40 -20.58 10.19
CA HIS A 111 -32.00 -20.15 8.85
C HIS A 111 -31.06 -21.15 8.14
N GLY A 112 -30.71 -22.26 8.80
CA GLY A 112 -29.76 -23.26 8.31
C GLY A 112 -28.31 -22.79 8.21
N ILE A 113 -27.95 -21.71 8.93
CA ILE A 113 -26.63 -21.09 8.87
C ILE A 113 -25.62 -21.94 9.66
N THR A 114 -24.63 -22.49 8.95
CA THR A 114 -23.49 -23.23 9.52
C THR A 114 -22.14 -22.62 9.18
N ASN A 115 -22.11 -21.49 8.48
CA ASN A 115 -20.90 -20.84 7.99
C ASN A 115 -20.93 -19.36 8.40
N LEU A 116 -20.05 -18.95 9.31
CA LEU A 116 -20.07 -17.61 9.91
C LEU A 116 -18.80 -16.83 9.55
N CYS A 117 -18.98 -15.67 8.93
CA CYS A 117 -17.92 -14.73 8.60
C CYS A 117 -17.98 -13.54 9.56
N VAL A 118 -16.94 -13.38 10.39
CA VAL A 118 -16.89 -12.37 11.45
C VAL A 118 -15.85 -11.31 11.10
N ILE A 119 -16.28 -10.08 10.92
CA ILE A 119 -15.43 -8.92 10.64
C ILE A 119 -15.29 -8.10 11.92
N GLY A 120 -14.09 -7.97 12.47
CA GLY A 120 -13.90 -7.24 13.74
C GLY A 120 -12.51 -7.35 14.35
N GLY A 121 -12.39 -6.91 15.61
CA GLY A 121 -11.16 -6.99 16.40
C GLY A 121 -10.95 -8.33 17.10
N ASP A 122 -9.81 -8.45 17.80
CA ASP A 122 -9.35 -9.63 18.52
C ASP A 122 -10.42 -10.28 19.43
N GLY A 123 -11.10 -9.48 20.26
CA GLY A 123 -12.14 -9.97 21.17
C GLY A 123 -13.39 -10.49 20.44
N SER A 124 -13.74 -9.90 19.30
CA SER A 124 -14.87 -10.35 18.48
C SER A 124 -14.59 -11.69 17.80
N LEU A 125 -13.35 -11.90 17.34
CA LEU A 125 -12.91 -13.16 16.76
C LEU A 125 -12.75 -14.26 17.84
N THR A 126 -12.20 -13.92 19.00
CA THR A 126 -12.06 -14.86 20.13
C THR A 126 -13.42 -15.37 20.61
N GLY A 127 -14.42 -14.49 20.71
CA GLY A 127 -15.80 -14.88 21.03
C GLY A 127 -16.45 -15.76 19.96
N ALA A 128 -16.04 -15.63 18.70
CA ALA A 128 -16.49 -16.50 17.61
C ALA A 128 -15.97 -17.94 17.82
N ASN A 129 -14.66 -18.11 18.08
CA ASN A 129 -14.09 -19.44 18.25
C ASN A 129 -14.70 -20.21 19.43
N LEU A 130 -14.90 -19.54 20.57
CA LEU A 130 -15.59 -20.14 21.73
C LEU A 130 -16.99 -20.65 21.36
N PHE A 131 -17.76 -19.86 20.61
CA PHE A 131 -19.10 -20.25 20.15
C PHE A 131 -19.10 -21.45 19.19
N ARG A 132 -18.04 -21.61 18.37
CA ARG A 132 -17.83 -22.81 17.56
C ARG A 132 -17.44 -24.03 18.40
N GLU A 133 -16.67 -23.86 19.46
CA GLU A 133 -16.26 -24.95 20.36
C GLU A 133 -17.42 -25.47 21.21
N GLU A 134 -18.32 -24.59 21.65
CA GLU A 134 -19.55 -24.96 22.38
C GLU A 134 -20.70 -25.47 21.49
N TRP A 135 -20.61 -25.26 20.17
CA TRP A 135 -21.72 -25.45 19.22
C TRP A 135 -22.46 -26.79 19.33
N SER A 136 -21.74 -27.91 19.39
CA SER A 136 -22.36 -29.25 19.46
C SER A 136 -23.09 -29.51 20.78
N GLY A 137 -22.62 -28.91 21.88
CA GLY A 137 -23.32 -28.91 23.17
C GLY A 137 -24.61 -28.10 23.08
N LEU A 138 -24.54 -26.88 22.55
CA LEU A 138 -25.70 -26.00 22.36
C LEU A 138 -26.77 -26.67 21.47
N LEU A 139 -26.39 -27.35 20.39
CA LEU A 139 -27.35 -28.09 19.55
C LEU A 139 -28.00 -29.27 20.28
N THR A 140 -27.27 -29.94 21.17
CA THR A 140 -27.82 -31.06 21.98
C THR A 140 -28.85 -30.54 22.96
N GLU A 141 -28.52 -29.47 23.70
CA GLU A 141 -29.44 -28.82 24.65
C GLU A 141 -30.70 -28.26 23.95
N LEU A 142 -30.57 -27.70 22.75
CA LEU A 142 -31.73 -27.24 21.96
C LEU A 142 -32.68 -28.38 21.53
N VAL A 143 -32.20 -29.62 21.41
CA VAL A 143 -33.06 -30.80 21.20
C VAL A 143 -33.69 -31.26 22.52
N GLU A 144 -32.95 -31.27 23.62
CA GLU A 144 -33.46 -31.62 24.95
C GLU A 144 -34.57 -30.66 25.40
N GLN A 145 -34.45 -29.37 25.08
CA GLN A 145 -35.49 -28.35 25.29
C GLN A 145 -36.63 -28.40 24.24
N GLY A 146 -36.54 -29.27 23.22
CA GLY A 146 -37.54 -29.41 22.16
C GLY A 146 -37.65 -28.23 21.19
N LEU A 147 -36.68 -27.30 21.21
CA LEU A 147 -36.65 -26.10 20.37
C LEU A 147 -36.22 -26.40 18.93
N ILE A 148 -35.36 -27.40 18.73
CA ILE A 148 -35.00 -27.92 17.41
C ILE A 148 -35.24 -29.43 17.32
N LYS A 149 -35.41 -29.92 16.09
CA LYS A 149 -35.59 -31.35 15.82
C LYS A 149 -34.27 -32.12 15.87
N ALA A 150 -34.31 -33.40 16.20
CA ALA A 150 -33.11 -34.25 16.28
C ALA A 150 -32.34 -34.43 14.95
N ASP A 151 -33.00 -34.28 13.79
CA ASP A 151 -32.34 -34.29 12.47
C ASP A 151 -31.47 -33.04 12.24
N ALA A 152 -31.81 -31.91 12.86
CA ALA A 152 -31.03 -30.67 12.79
C ALA A 152 -29.62 -30.83 13.40
N VAL A 153 -29.45 -31.66 14.44
CA VAL A 153 -28.14 -31.90 15.06
C VAL A 153 -27.19 -32.61 14.11
N GLN A 154 -27.68 -33.58 13.32
CA GLN A 154 -26.85 -34.23 12.29
C GLN A 154 -26.57 -33.27 11.14
N LYS A 155 -27.61 -32.59 10.64
CA LYS A 155 -27.55 -31.71 9.47
C LYS A 155 -26.68 -30.46 9.67
N TYR A 156 -26.64 -29.93 10.89
CA TYR A 156 -25.93 -28.69 11.24
C TYR A 156 -24.82 -28.93 12.29
N SER A 157 -24.31 -30.16 12.36
CA SER A 157 -23.38 -30.67 13.39
C SER A 157 -22.10 -29.86 13.64
N ALA A 158 -21.66 -29.02 12.68
CA ALA A 158 -20.49 -28.16 12.82
C ALA A 158 -20.81 -26.71 12.42
N LEU A 159 -20.22 -25.77 13.16
CA LEU A 159 -20.15 -24.35 12.80
C LEU A 159 -18.76 -24.04 12.24
N HIS A 160 -18.70 -23.61 11.00
CA HIS A 160 -17.47 -23.15 10.34
C HIS A 160 -17.33 -21.64 10.54
N ILE A 161 -16.13 -21.18 10.95
CA ILE A 161 -15.88 -19.78 11.26
C ILE A 161 -14.62 -19.29 10.53
N VAL A 162 -14.77 -18.15 9.86
CA VAL A 162 -13.66 -17.42 9.26
C VAL A 162 -13.71 -15.95 9.69
N GLY A 163 -12.60 -15.49 10.25
CA GLY A 163 -12.39 -14.11 10.69
C GLY A 163 -11.79 -13.23 9.60
N MET A 164 -12.13 -11.94 9.64
CA MET A 164 -11.39 -10.85 8.99
C MET A 164 -11.14 -9.75 10.02
N VAL A 165 -9.91 -9.24 10.07
CA VAL A 165 -9.56 -8.24 11.08
C VAL A 165 -9.96 -6.85 10.61
N GLY A 166 -11.05 -6.33 11.16
CA GLY A 166 -11.48 -4.94 11.02
C GLY A 166 -11.02 -4.15 12.24
N SER A 167 -9.96 -3.35 12.08
CA SER A 167 -9.34 -2.54 13.13
C SER A 167 -8.54 -1.41 12.50
N ILE A 168 -8.64 -0.20 13.04
CA ILE A 168 -7.72 0.89 12.68
C ILE A 168 -6.37 0.78 13.40
N ASP A 169 -6.29 0.03 14.52
CA ASP A 169 -5.14 0.06 15.42
C ASP A 169 -3.90 -0.70 14.87
N ASN A 170 -4.09 -1.58 13.88
CA ASN A 170 -3.11 -2.56 13.35
C ASN A 170 -2.40 -3.37 14.45
N ASP A 171 -3.17 -3.76 15.46
CA ASP A 171 -2.71 -4.37 16.70
C ASP A 171 -2.67 -5.90 16.67
N PHE A 172 -3.36 -6.53 15.70
CA PHE A 172 -3.54 -7.98 15.59
C PHE A 172 -2.34 -8.68 14.91
N CYS A 173 -1.69 -9.59 15.62
CA CYS A 173 -0.54 -10.33 15.11
C CYS A 173 -0.95 -11.35 14.03
N GLY A 174 -0.12 -11.51 13.00
CA GLY A 174 -0.36 -12.44 11.89
C GLY A 174 -0.89 -11.78 10.61
N THR A 175 -1.19 -10.48 10.60
CA THR A 175 -1.39 -9.72 9.36
C THR A 175 -0.38 -8.57 9.27
N ASP A 176 0.11 -8.26 8.08
CA ASP A 176 0.90 -7.05 7.81
C ASP A 176 0.02 -5.78 7.94
N MET A 177 -1.29 -5.92 7.73
CA MET A 177 -2.29 -4.85 7.72
C MET A 177 -3.71 -5.34 8.10
N THR A 178 -4.38 -4.65 9.01
CA THR A 178 -5.81 -4.81 9.33
C THR A 178 -6.70 -3.88 8.48
N ILE A 179 -7.95 -4.24 8.21
CA ILE A 179 -8.87 -3.42 7.42
C ILE A 179 -9.18 -2.12 8.20
N GLY A 180 -8.77 -0.98 7.65
CA GLY A 180 -9.10 0.38 8.10
C GLY A 180 -7.92 1.23 8.57
N THR A 181 -6.75 0.66 8.86
CA THR A 181 -5.59 1.45 9.35
C THR A 181 -5.07 2.41 8.29
N ASP A 182 -5.07 2.05 7.00
CA ASP A 182 -4.59 2.93 5.94
C ASP A 182 -5.52 4.14 5.76
N SER A 183 -6.84 3.89 5.77
CA SER A 183 -7.86 4.94 5.84
C SER A 183 -7.69 5.84 7.06
N ALA A 184 -7.38 5.27 8.24
CA ALA A 184 -7.10 6.04 9.45
C ALA A 184 -5.83 6.89 9.31
N LEU A 185 -4.75 6.37 8.72
CA LEU A 185 -3.55 7.14 8.37
C LEU A 185 -3.87 8.30 7.42
N HIS A 186 -4.74 8.09 6.43
CA HIS A 186 -5.23 9.17 5.56
C HIS A 186 -5.95 10.26 6.37
N ARG A 187 -6.81 9.89 7.33
CA ARG A 187 -7.48 10.85 8.22
C ARG A 187 -6.51 11.60 9.15
N ILE A 188 -5.50 10.92 9.68
CA ILE A 188 -4.47 11.54 10.54
C ILE A 188 -3.66 12.57 9.74
N ILE A 189 -3.17 12.18 8.56
CA ILE A 189 -2.30 13.04 7.74
C ILE A 189 -3.06 14.26 7.19
N GLU A 190 -4.33 14.14 6.83
CA GLU A 190 -5.16 15.30 6.46
C GLU A 190 -5.26 16.34 7.60
N VAL A 191 -5.44 15.89 8.84
CA VAL A 191 -5.46 16.77 10.02
C VAL A 191 -4.08 17.36 10.30
N VAL A 192 -3.01 16.57 10.15
CA VAL A 192 -1.62 17.06 10.33
C VAL A 192 -1.29 18.15 9.31
N ASP A 193 -1.59 17.96 8.02
CA ASP A 193 -1.30 18.93 6.96
C ASP A 193 -2.08 20.25 7.19
N ALA A 194 -3.35 20.16 7.63
CA ALA A 194 -4.15 21.33 8.00
C ALA A 194 -3.57 22.08 9.22
N ILE A 195 -3.11 21.37 10.25
CA ILE A 195 -2.45 21.94 11.42
C ILE A 195 -1.11 22.57 11.05
N MET A 196 -0.35 21.96 10.14
CA MET A 196 1.01 22.40 9.77
C MET A 196 1.05 23.85 9.28
N THR A 197 0.01 24.30 8.57
CA THR A 197 -0.11 25.68 8.08
C THR A 197 -0.20 26.70 9.23
N THR A 198 -1.01 26.44 10.26
CA THR A 198 -1.11 27.33 11.44
C THR A 198 0.09 27.16 12.39
N ALA A 199 0.67 25.95 12.47
CA ALA A 199 1.89 25.70 13.21
C ALA A 199 3.06 26.54 12.67
N GLN A 200 3.28 26.54 11.35
CA GLN A 200 4.31 27.36 10.71
C GLN A 200 4.02 28.87 10.86
N SER A 201 2.78 29.30 10.63
CA SER A 201 2.38 30.72 10.67
C SER A 201 2.59 31.39 12.04
N HIS A 202 2.51 30.61 13.13
CA HIS A 202 2.71 31.10 14.51
C HIS A 202 3.93 30.47 15.20
N GLN A 203 4.77 29.74 14.47
CA GLN A 203 5.93 28.99 14.99
C GLN A 203 5.60 28.07 16.18
N ARG A 204 4.39 27.46 16.20
CA ARG A 204 3.86 26.70 17.34
C ARG A 204 4.32 25.24 17.37
N THR A 205 4.53 24.73 18.58
CA THR A 205 4.58 23.29 18.87
C THR A 205 3.17 22.72 18.95
N PHE A 206 2.93 21.58 18.28
CA PHE A 206 1.69 20.83 18.39
C PHE A 206 1.94 19.43 18.96
N VAL A 207 1.12 19.02 19.93
CA VAL A 207 1.06 17.65 20.45
C VAL A 207 -0.22 17.01 19.91
N LEU A 208 -0.07 15.93 19.14
CA LEU A 208 -1.19 15.29 18.46
C LEU A 208 -1.49 13.93 19.09
N GLU A 209 -2.70 13.77 19.62
CA GLU A 209 -3.16 12.49 20.17
C GLU A 209 -3.84 11.67 19.07
N VAL A 210 -3.28 10.48 18.83
CA VAL A 210 -3.60 9.56 17.74
C VAL A 210 -4.17 8.25 18.33
N MET A 211 -5.09 7.60 17.63
CA MET A 211 -5.61 6.28 18.03
C MET A 211 -4.58 5.16 17.81
N GLY A 212 -4.91 3.92 18.20
CA GLY A 212 -3.97 2.80 18.26
C GLY A 212 -4.16 1.89 19.49
N ARG A 213 -4.94 2.32 20.49
CA ARG A 213 -5.26 1.57 21.73
C ARG A 213 -4.01 1.26 22.57
N HIS A 214 -3.41 0.09 22.37
CA HIS A 214 -2.13 -0.32 22.98
C HIS A 214 -1.07 -0.63 21.90
N CYS A 215 -1.26 -0.14 20.68
CA CYS A 215 -0.30 -0.23 19.59
C CYS A 215 0.13 1.16 19.10
N GLY A 216 1.43 1.36 18.94
CA GLY A 216 2.02 2.58 18.39
C GLY A 216 2.00 2.69 16.87
N TYR A 217 1.41 1.74 16.13
CA TYR A 217 1.55 1.67 14.66
C TYR A 217 1.08 2.95 13.97
N LEU A 218 -0.15 3.41 14.26
CA LEU A 218 -0.71 4.64 13.69
C LEU A 218 0.17 5.86 14.01
N ALA A 219 0.61 6.02 15.26
CA ALA A 219 1.48 7.12 15.67
C ALA A 219 2.85 7.09 14.99
N LEU A 220 3.51 5.93 14.95
CA LEU A 220 4.83 5.72 14.33
C LEU A 220 4.82 5.95 12.81
N VAL A 221 3.82 5.41 12.12
CA VAL A 221 3.70 5.51 10.66
C VAL A 221 3.24 6.92 10.23
N SER A 222 2.43 7.59 11.07
CA SER A 222 2.11 9.02 10.88
C SER A 222 3.32 9.92 11.12
N ALA A 223 4.07 9.68 12.20
CA ALA A 223 5.29 10.44 12.54
C ALA A 223 6.35 10.35 11.44
N LEU A 224 6.48 9.19 10.76
CA LEU A 224 7.28 9.05 9.54
C LEU A 224 6.73 9.88 8.36
N ALA A 225 5.42 9.82 8.10
CA ALA A 225 4.79 10.49 6.95
C ALA A 225 4.72 12.02 7.05
N CYS A 226 4.52 12.59 8.24
CA CYS A 226 4.67 14.04 8.45
C CYS A 226 6.13 14.44 8.70
N GLY A 227 6.92 13.55 9.30
CA GLY A 227 8.32 13.78 9.64
C GLY A 227 8.52 14.45 11.00
N ALA A 228 7.66 14.13 11.98
CA ALA A 228 7.66 14.67 13.34
C ALA A 228 8.99 14.44 14.09
N ASP A 229 9.28 15.34 15.03
CA ASP A 229 10.53 15.34 15.80
C ASP A 229 10.51 14.36 16.99
N TRP A 230 9.34 14.07 17.55
CA TRP A 230 9.11 13.06 18.58
C TRP A 230 7.86 12.22 18.29
N VAL A 231 7.90 10.96 18.71
CA VAL A 231 6.75 10.05 18.78
C VAL A 231 6.81 9.29 20.10
N LEU A 232 5.66 9.12 20.74
CA LEU A 232 5.51 8.36 21.98
C LEU A 232 4.62 7.16 21.67
N ILE A 233 5.11 5.94 21.96
CA ILE A 233 4.45 4.67 21.63
C ILE A 233 4.63 3.66 22.77
N PRO A 234 3.65 2.77 23.03
CA PRO A 234 3.74 1.80 24.12
C PRO A 234 4.84 0.74 23.90
N GLU A 235 5.22 0.45 22.65
CA GLU A 235 6.34 -0.46 22.33
C GLU A 235 7.73 0.18 22.53
N MET A 236 7.80 1.49 22.80
CA MET A 236 9.03 2.21 23.14
C MET A 236 8.66 3.38 24.07
N PRO A 237 8.37 3.09 25.34
CA PRO A 237 8.08 4.14 26.31
C PRO A 237 9.33 5.00 26.53
N PRO A 238 9.15 6.25 26.99
CA PRO A 238 10.27 7.08 27.40
C PRO A 238 11.08 6.47 28.55
N GLU A 239 12.37 6.82 28.59
CA GLU A 239 13.26 6.62 29.73
C GLU A 239 12.99 7.68 30.82
N ASP A 240 13.37 7.41 32.06
CA ASP A 240 13.34 8.43 33.13
C ASP A 240 14.19 9.66 32.72
N GLY A 241 13.64 10.86 32.87
CA GLY A 241 14.27 12.10 32.40
C GLY A 241 14.17 12.33 30.88
N TRP A 242 13.26 11.64 30.18
CA TRP A 242 12.92 11.99 28.79
C TRP A 242 12.39 13.41 28.65
N GLU A 243 11.77 13.96 29.70
CA GLU A 243 11.31 15.35 29.77
C GLU A 243 12.48 16.29 29.55
N ASP A 244 13.58 16.08 30.27
CA ASP A 244 14.82 16.84 30.11
C ASP A 244 15.46 16.58 28.74
N LYS A 245 15.47 15.33 28.24
CA LYS A 245 16.02 15.02 26.90
C LYS A 245 15.19 15.65 25.77
N MET A 246 13.87 15.74 25.91
CA MET A 246 12.98 16.44 24.99
C MET A 246 13.17 17.95 25.11
N CYS A 247 13.13 18.51 26.33
CA CYS A 247 13.33 19.93 26.59
C CYS A 247 14.72 20.41 26.13
N GLN A 248 15.78 19.62 26.30
CA GLN A 248 17.12 19.91 25.78
C GLN A 248 17.17 19.87 24.25
N LYS A 249 16.54 18.89 23.58
CA LYS A 249 16.49 18.82 22.11
C LYS A 249 15.66 19.95 21.50
N LEU A 250 14.50 20.26 22.08
CA LEU A 250 13.71 21.43 21.71
C LEU A 250 14.51 22.71 21.97
N SER A 251 15.16 22.83 23.14
CA SER A 251 16.05 23.96 23.45
C SER A 251 17.30 24.03 22.57
N ALA A 252 17.74 22.95 21.92
CA ALA A 252 18.82 23.00 20.92
C ALA A 252 18.33 23.54 19.56
N LEU A 253 17.02 23.45 19.27
CA LEU A 253 16.36 24.08 18.12
C LEU A 253 15.86 25.51 18.43
N VAL A 254 15.64 25.83 19.71
CA VAL A 254 14.98 27.07 20.20
C VAL A 254 15.93 28.06 20.89
N VAL A 255 16.96 27.54 21.56
CA VAL A 255 18.14 28.18 22.18
C VAL A 255 17.92 29.30 23.21
N LYS A 256 16.75 29.97 23.32
CA LYS A 256 16.64 31.08 24.29
C LYS A 256 15.30 31.41 24.99
N CYS A 257 14.14 30.87 24.63
CA CYS A 257 12.87 31.25 25.29
C CYS A 257 11.88 30.11 25.55
N LEU A 258 11.44 30.01 26.82
CA LEU A 258 10.21 29.33 27.24
C LEU A 258 8.99 30.17 26.78
N GLY A 259 8.69 30.16 25.48
CA GLY A 259 7.68 31.05 24.89
C GLY A 259 6.86 30.48 23.73
N PHE A 260 7.06 29.21 23.36
CA PHE A 260 6.31 28.60 22.26
C PHE A 260 4.92 28.14 22.68
N ASP A 261 3.91 28.80 22.12
CA ASP A 261 2.48 28.58 22.34
C ASP A 261 2.07 27.16 21.92
N THR A 262 2.17 26.22 22.86
CA THR A 262 2.01 24.79 22.62
C THR A 262 0.55 24.39 22.64
N ARG A 263 0.10 23.66 21.62
CA ARG A 263 -1.30 23.25 21.47
C ARG A 263 -1.44 21.73 21.40
N VAL A 264 -2.29 21.18 22.25
CA VAL A 264 -2.72 19.78 22.16
C VAL A 264 -3.88 19.70 21.18
N THR A 265 -3.88 18.72 20.28
CA THR A 265 -5.04 18.40 19.43
C THR A 265 -5.31 16.91 19.49
N ILE A 266 -6.47 16.55 20.01
CA ILE A 266 -6.95 15.18 20.10
C ILE A 266 -7.77 14.88 18.85
N LEU A 267 -7.26 14.05 17.95
CA LEU A 267 -7.96 13.73 16.70
C LEU A 267 -9.24 12.93 16.99
N GLY A 268 -9.19 12.02 17.97
CA GLY A 268 -10.34 11.22 18.38
C GLY A 268 -10.97 10.46 17.21
N HIS A 269 -12.30 10.48 17.14
CA HIS A 269 -13.07 9.63 16.23
C HIS A 269 -13.02 10.02 14.75
N VAL A 270 -12.40 11.14 14.35
CA VAL A 270 -12.19 11.47 12.93
C VAL A 270 -11.36 10.38 12.21
N GLN A 271 -10.57 9.63 12.99
CA GLN A 271 -9.71 8.53 12.53
C GLN A 271 -10.48 7.26 12.15
N ARG A 272 -11.72 7.06 12.65
CA ARG A 272 -12.64 5.99 12.21
C ARG A 272 -13.65 6.45 11.14
N GLY A 273 -13.84 7.76 11.00
CA GLY A 273 -14.77 8.34 10.03
C GLY A 273 -14.22 8.43 8.60
N GLY A 274 -15.08 8.86 7.69
CA GLY A 274 -14.74 9.08 6.27
C GLY A 274 -14.90 7.86 5.37
N THR A 275 -14.65 8.06 4.08
CA THR A 275 -14.66 6.99 3.06
C THR A 275 -13.37 6.17 3.13
N PRO A 276 -13.40 4.85 2.92
CA PRO A 276 -12.17 4.04 2.89
C PRO A 276 -11.25 4.42 1.73
N SER A 277 -9.95 4.28 1.93
CA SER A 277 -8.90 4.45 0.91
C SER A 277 -9.03 3.41 -0.22
N ALA A 278 -8.32 3.63 -1.32
CA ALA A 278 -8.22 2.63 -2.39
C ALA A 278 -7.67 1.29 -1.85
N PHE A 279 -6.61 1.35 -1.04
CA PHE A 279 -5.98 0.17 -0.43
C PHE A 279 -6.95 -0.64 0.44
N ASP A 280 -7.64 -0.02 1.39
CA ASP A 280 -8.56 -0.73 2.29
C ASP A 280 -9.73 -1.37 1.53
N ARG A 281 -10.25 -0.72 0.46
CA ARG A 281 -11.29 -1.33 -0.41
C ARG A 281 -10.79 -2.57 -1.12
N ILE A 282 -9.55 -2.56 -1.63
CA ILE A 282 -8.94 -3.71 -2.32
C ILE A 282 -8.64 -4.84 -1.33
N LEU A 283 -8.04 -4.50 -0.19
CA LEU A 283 -7.71 -5.42 0.90
C LEU A 283 -8.97 -6.15 1.38
N ALA A 284 -9.98 -5.41 1.79
CA ALA A 284 -11.25 -5.94 2.27
C ALA A 284 -12.00 -6.74 1.19
N SER A 285 -11.96 -6.30 -0.07
CA SER A 285 -12.60 -7.05 -1.17
C SER A 285 -11.91 -8.39 -1.44
N ARG A 286 -10.58 -8.44 -1.38
CA ARG A 286 -9.79 -9.69 -1.50
C ARG A 286 -10.04 -10.62 -0.31
N MET A 287 -9.98 -10.09 0.90
CA MET A 287 -10.21 -10.85 2.13
C MET A 287 -11.63 -11.44 2.18
N GLY A 288 -12.65 -10.69 1.76
CA GLY A 288 -14.03 -11.18 1.74
C GLY A 288 -14.31 -12.27 0.71
N VAL A 289 -13.58 -12.30 -0.42
CA VAL A 289 -13.61 -13.43 -1.36
C VAL A 289 -12.94 -14.66 -0.75
N GLU A 290 -11.73 -14.49 -0.23
CA GLU A 290 -10.94 -15.58 0.36
C GLU A 290 -11.64 -16.17 1.60
N ALA A 291 -12.39 -15.37 2.35
CA ALA A 291 -13.18 -15.83 3.49
C ALA A 291 -14.36 -16.74 3.07
N VAL A 292 -14.97 -16.48 1.91
CA VAL A 292 -15.98 -17.39 1.35
C VAL A 292 -15.34 -18.68 0.86
N LEU A 293 -14.20 -18.61 0.17
CA LEU A 293 -13.43 -19.80 -0.23
C LEU A 293 -13.09 -20.70 0.96
N ALA A 294 -12.55 -20.11 2.03
CA ALA A 294 -12.27 -20.81 3.28
C ALA A 294 -13.52 -21.49 3.86
N LEU A 295 -14.69 -20.84 3.89
CA LEU A 295 -15.96 -21.45 4.36
C LEU A 295 -16.52 -22.55 3.42
N LEU A 296 -16.17 -22.51 2.13
CA LEU A 296 -16.52 -23.60 1.19
C LEU A 296 -15.68 -24.84 1.44
N GLU A 297 -14.39 -24.65 1.74
CA GLU A 297 -13.38 -25.71 1.93
C GLU A 297 -13.32 -26.27 3.36
N THR A 298 -13.78 -25.54 4.38
CA THR A 298 -13.75 -25.99 5.78
C THR A 298 -14.52 -27.28 6.01
N THR A 299 -13.91 -28.18 6.78
CA THR A 299 -14.52 -29.39 7.34
C THR A 299 -14.77 -29.21 8.84
N ALA A 300 -15.45 -30.16 9.50
CA ALA A 300 -15.62 -30.15 10.96
C ALA A 300 -14.27 -30.12 11.73
N ASN A 301 -13.24 -30.77 11.17
CA ASN A 301 -11.91 -30.85 11.77
C ASN A 301 -11.03 -29.62 11.46
N THR A 302 -11.45 -28.75 10.54
CA THR A 302 -10.71 -27.53 10.19
C THR A 302 -10.87 -26.51 11.33
N PRO A 303 -9.78 -25.99 11.92
CA PRO A 303 -9.87 -24.97 12.98
C PRO A 303 -10.40 -23.65 12.42
N ALA A 304 -10.94 -22.79 13.30
CA ALA A 304 -11.29 -21.42 12.91
C ALA A 304 -10.02 -20.69 12.44
N CYS A 305 -10.13 -19.98 11.32
CA CYS A 305 -9.02 -19.25 10.73
C CYS A 305 -9.34 -17.77 10.53
N VAL A 306 -8.31 -16.96 10.36
CA VAL A 306 -8.39 -15.56 9.96
C VAL A 306 -7.79 -15.42 8.57
N VAL A 307 -8.47 -14.66 7.71
CA VAL A 307 -7.86 -14.20 6.45
C VAL A 307 -7.02 -12.97 6.76
N SER A 308 -5.72 -13.11 6.54
CA SER A 308 -4.69 -12.10 6.80
C SER A 308 -3.99 -11.66 5.52
N LEU A 309 -3.25 -10.55 5.58
CA LEU A 309 -2.32 -10.12 4.53
C LEU A 309 -0.90 -10.51 4.94
N CYS A 310 -0.17 -11.17 4.05
CA CYS A 310 1.26 -11.46 4.21
C CYS A 310 1.98 -11.19 2.88
N GLY A 311 2.84 -10.17 2.84
CA GLY A 311 3.62 -9.80 1.66
C GLY A 311 2.79 -9.55 0.40
N ASN A 312 1.70 -8.78 0.54
CA ASN A 312 0.69 -8.54 -0.50
C ASN A 312 -0.04 -9.81 -1.02
N GLN A 313 0.10 -10.96 -0.36
CA GLN A 313 -0.70 -12.17 -0.61
C GLN A 313 -1.74 -12.34 0.50
N SER A 314 -2.88 -12.95 0.16
CA SER A 314 -3.96 -13.25 1.12
C SER A 314 -3.73 -14.67 1.65
N VAL A 315 -3.65 -14.83 2.97
CA VAL A 315 -3.29 -16.10 3.63
C VAL A 315 -4.31 -16.46 4.70
N ARG A 316 -4.47 -17.76 5.00
CA ARG A 316 -5.39 -18.27 6.03
C ARG A 316 -4.57 -18.76 7.22
N LEU A 317 -4.71 -18.12 8.38
CA LEU A 317 -3.95 -18.45 9.59
C LEU A 317 -4.86 -18.98 10.71
N PRO A 318 -4.43 -19.95 11.54
CA PRO A 318 -5.16 -20.36 12.73
C PRO A 318 -5.47 -19.18 13.66
N LEU A 319 -6.74 -18.96 13.96
CA LEU A 319 -7.22 -17.80 14.71
C LEU A 319 -6.58 -17.73 16.11
N MET A 320 -6.55 -18.84 16.83
CA MET A 320 -6.03 -18.87 18.21
C MET A 320 -4.51 -18.68 18.30
N GLU A 321 -3.74 -19.01 17.26
CA GLU A 321 -2.31 -18.67 17.21
C GLU A 321 -2.10 -17.16 17.08
N CYS A 322 -2.88 -16.50 16.23
CA CYS A 322 -2.85 -15.05 16.03
C CYS A 322 -3.27 -14.30 17.31
N VAL A 323 -4.32 -14.77 17.99
CA VAL A 323 -4.78 -14.23 19.28
C VAL A 323 -3.74 -14.44 20.38
N GLN A 324 -3.14 -15.64 20.50
CA GLN A 324 -2.05 -15.87 21.46
C GLN A 324 -0.87 -14.92 21.22
N MET A 325 -0.38 -14.78 19.98
CA MET A 325 0.73 -13.87 19.69
C MET A 325 0.38 -12.41 19.98
N THR A 326 -0.87 -11.99 19.77
CA THR A 326 -1.35 -10.64 20.14
C THR A 326 -1.32 -10.43 21.66
N GLN A 327 -1.70 -11.45 22.44
CA GLN A 327 -1.59 -11.43 23.91
C GLN A 327 -0.14 -11.50 24.41
N GLU A 328 0.75 -12.21 23.70
CA GLU A 328 2.19 -12.24 23.97
C GLU A 328 2.81 -10.84 23.84
N VAL A 329 2.37 -9.99 22.88
CA VAL A 329 2.82 -8.58 22.80
C VAL A 329 2.42 -7.79 24.04
N GLN A 330 1.15 -7.86 24.46
CA GLN A 330 0.66 -7.10 25.63
C GLN A 330 1.41 -7.53 26.88
N LYS A 331 1.55 -8.84 27.11
CA LYS A 331 2.34 -9.39 28.22
C LYS A 331 3.79 -8.91 28.19
N ALA A 332 4.43 -8.84 27.02
CA ALA A 332 5.79 -8.31 26.89
C ALA A 332 5.88 -6.82 27.25
N MET A 333 4.87 -6.00 26.94
CA MET A 333 4.83 -4.59 27.36
C MET A 333 4.59 -4.46 28.88
N ASP A 334 3.66 -5.24 29.44
CA ASP A 334 3.33 -5.23 30.87
C ASP A 334 4.53 -5.66 31.74
N GLU A 335 5.28 -6.66 31.28
CA GLU A 335 6.53 -7.15 31.91
C GLU A 335 7.76 -6.29 31.57
N LYS A 336 7.58 -5.12 30.92
CA LYS A 336 8.63 -4.18 30.49
C LYS A 336 9.67 -4.73 29.51
N ARG A 337 9.37 -5.84 28.83
CA ARG A 337 10.20 -6.50 27.79
C ARG A 337 10.00 -5.83 26.41
N PHE A 338 10.16 -4.51 26.35
CA PHE A 338 9.77 -3.68 25.19
C PHE A 338 10.46 -4.06 23.87
N GLU A 339 11.74 -4.47 23.91
CA GLU A 339 12.40 -5.00 22.70
C GLU A 339 11.70 -6.23 22.12
N GLU A 340 11.16 -7.10 22.98
CA GLU A 340 10.44 -8.28 22.53
C GLU A 340 9.06 -7.91 21.99
N ALA A 341 8.36 -6.94 22.60
CA ALA A 341 7.13 -6.39 22.06
C ALA A 341 7.34 -5.83 20.63
N VAL A 342 8.42 -5.07 20.38
CA VAL A 342 8.80 -4.60 19.03
C VAL A 342 9.07 -5.77 18.06
N LYS A 343 9.75 -6.82 18.51
CA LYS A 343 10.05 -8.02 17.69
C LYS A 343 8.79 -8.84 17.39
N LEU A 344 7.84 -8.92 18.32
CA LEU A 344 6.55 -9.60 18.18
C LEU A 344 5.56 -8.84 17.28
N ARG A 345 5.55 -7.49 17.31
CA ARG A 345 4.88 -6.64 16.28
C ARG A 345 5.45 -6.86 14.87
N GLY A 346 6.61 -7.50 14.75
CA GLY A 346 7.17 -8.00 13.51
C GLY A 346 8.04 -6.99 12.76
N ARG A 347 8.75 -7.52 11.76
CA ARG A 347 9.84 -6.83 11.05
C ARG A 347 9.40 -5.53 10.37
N SER A 348 8.12 -5.37 10.00
CA SER A 348 7.61 -4.11 9.44
C SER A 348 7.64 -3.00 10.49
N PHE A 349 7.12 -3.26 11.69
CA PHE A 349 7.12 -2.33 12.83
C PHE A 349 8.56 -1.98 13.26
N GLU A 350 9.41 -3.00 13.42
CA GLU A 350 10.83 -2.85 13.79
C GLU A 350 11.60 -1.95 12.80
N ASN A 351 11.45 -2.19 11.49
CA ASN A 351 12.08 -1.36 10.46
C ASN A 351 11.52 0.07 10.47
N ASN A 352 10.21 0.26 10.64
CA ASN A 352 9.61 1.60 10.77
C ASN A 352 10.21 2.35 11.97
N LEU A 353 10.36 1.69 13.13
CA LEU A 353 10.92 2.29 14.34
C LEU A 353 12.42 2.63 14.17
N ARG A 354 13.18 1.76 13.49
CA ARG A 354 14.60 2.01 13.16
C ARG A 354 14.76 3.19 12.19
N THR A 355 13.97 3.24 11.13
CA THR A 355 13.95 4.36 10.17
C THR A 355 13.50 5.66 10.84
N TYR A 356 12.51 5.61 11.75
CA TYR A 356 12.09 6.77 12.54
C TYR A 356 13.23 7.30 13.41
N LYS A 357 13.88 6.44 14.21
CA LYS A 357 15.01 6.82 15.07
C LYS A 357 16.14 7.49 14.28
N LEU A 358 16.44 6.99 13.08
CA LEU A 358 17.48 7.51 12.17
C LEU A 358 17.13 8.89 11.55
N LEU A 359 15.85 9.21 11.38
CA LEU A 359 15.37 10.41 10.69
C LEU A 359 14.82 11.51 11.61
N ALA A 360 14.42 11.18 12.84
CA ALA A 360 13.98 12.14 13.84
C ALA A 360 15.14 12.68 14.67
N HIS A 361 16.12 11.84 15.01
CA HIS A 361 17.21 12.19 15.91
C HIS A 361 18.55 12.32 15.18
N ARG A 362 19.03 13.55 15.01
CA ARG A 362 20.47 13.78 14.73
C ARG A 362 21.26 13.36 15.97
N LYS A 363 22.29 12.54 15.78
CA LYS A 363 23.28 12.27 16.83
C LYS A 363 24.17 13.48 17.12
N PRO A 364 24.79 13.58 18.31
CA PRO A 364 25.92 14.47 18.55
C PRO A 364 27.05 14.24 17.54
N GLU A 365 27.82 15.28 17.21
CA GLU A 365 28.86 15.20 16.17
C GLU A 365 30.03 14.29 16.56
N CYS A 366 30.22 14.01 17.86
CA CYS A 366 31.17 13.01 18.37
C CYS A 366 30.69 11.55 18.27
N GLU A 367 29.41 11.31 17.95
CA GLU A 367 28.82 9.96 17.75
C GLU A 367 28.51 9.64 16.28
N LEU A 368 28.78 10.59 15.36
CA LEU A 368 28.65 10.37 13.93
C LEU A 368 29.87 9.60 13.40
N PRO A 369 29.70 8.70 12.40
CA PRO A 369 30.83 8.11 11.70
C PRO A 369 31.70 9.20 11.06
N THR A 370 33.03 9.08 11.13
CA THR A 370 33.92 9.97 10.39
C THR A 370 33.93 9.59 8.91
N SER A 371 33.21 10.36 8.09
CA SER A 371 33.22 10.22 6.64
C SER A 371 33.84 11.45 5.97
N ASN A 372 34.72 11.20 5.00
CA ASN A 372 35.33 12.24 4.17
C ASN A 372 34.59 12.43 2.83
N PHE A 373 33.38 11.86 2.69
CA PHE A 373 32.62 11.91 1.44
C PHE A 373 31.62 13.07 1.43
N ASN A 374 31.71 13.90 0.40
CA ASN A 374 30.71 14.92 0.08
C ASN A 374 29.68 14.33 -0.90
N VAL A 375 28.37 14.45 -0.60
CA VAL A 375 27.30 13.88 -1.45
C VAL A 375 26.35 14.98 -1.88
N ALA A 376 26.18 15.17 -3.19
CA ALA A 376 25.28 16.19 -3.73
C ALA A 376 23.93 15.59 -4.12
N VAL A 377 22.84 16.18 -3.60
CA VAL A 377 21.46 15.84 -3.90
C VAL A 377 20.85 16.90 -4.82
N LEU A 378 20.16 16.47 -5.87
CA LEU A 378 19.55 17.39 -6.83
C LEU A 378 18.30 16.81 -7.47
N ASN A 379 17.32 17.68 -7.78
CA ASN A 379 16.08 17.28 -8.44
C ASN A 379 16.12 17.69 -9.92
N VAL A 380 15.74 16.78 -10.83
CA VAL A 380 15.88 16.99 -12.28
C VAL A 380 14.66 16.46 -13.04
N GLY A 381 14.26 17.11 -14.14
CA GLY A 381 13.00 16.81 -14.84
C GLY A 381 11.82 17.64 -14.31
N ALA A 382 10.77 16.99 -13.80
CA ALA A 382 9.49 17.64 -13.48
C ALA A 382 8.97 17.28 -12.05
N PRO A 383 8.20 18.17 -11.38
CA PRO A 383 8.17 18.28 -9.90
C PRO A 383 7.12 17.40 -9.18
N ALA A 384 7.57 16.39 -8.45
CA ALA A 384 6.76 15.20 -8.21
C ALA A 384 6.44 14.88 -6.73
N ALA A 385 5.19 14.48 -6.46
CA ALA A 385 4.57 14.22 -5.14
C ALA A 385 5.25 13.10 -4.29
N GLY A 386 6.41 13.40 -3.73
CA GLY A 386 7.24 12.45 -2.99
C GLY A 386 8.74 12.73 -3.10
N MET A 387 9.17 13.53 -4.08
CA MET A 387 10.56 14.02 -4.20
C MET A 387 11.06 14.61 -2.88
N ASN A 388 10.25 15.48 -2.26
CA ASN A 388 10.64 16.20 -1.06
C ASN A 388 10.84 15.26 0.15
N ALA A 389 10.05 14.19 0.26
CA ALA A 389 10.21 13.15 1.27
C ALA A 389 11.48 12.30 1.01
N ALA A 390 11.76 11.95 -0.25
CA ALA A 390 12.98 11.23 -0.63
C ALA A 390 14.24 12.06 -0.36
N VAL A 391 14.29 13.32 -0.81
CA VAL A 391 15.41 14.26 -0.54
C VAL A 391 15.61 14.44 0.96
N ARG A 392 14.55 14.72 1.74
CA ARG A 392 14.63 14.84 3.20
C ARG A 392 15.23 13.59 3.85
N SER A 393 14.76 12.42 3.42
CA SER A 393 15.25 11.14 3.94
C SER A 393 16.73 10.93 3.61
N ALA A 394 17.13 11.11 2.35
CA ALA A 394 18.51 11.02 1.90
C ALA A 394 19.47 11.99 2.62
N VAL A 395 19.09 13.27 2.75
CA VAL A 395 19.91 14.29 3.45
C VAL A 395 20.08 13.94 4.92
N ARG A 396 19.01 13.54 5.61
CA ARG A 396 19.10 13.16 7.04
C ARG A 396 19.89 11.87 7.25
N VAL A 397 19.71 10.84 6.42
CA VAL A 397 20.55 9.63 6.50
C VAL A 397 21.99 9.94 6.18
N GLY A 398 22.30 10.67 5.11
CA GLY A 398 23.67 11.02 4.75
C GLY A 398 24.41 11.77 5.87
N ILE A 399 23.75 12.74 6.53
CA ILE A 399 24.30 13.41 7.72
C ILE A 399 24.50 12.44 8.89
N SER A 400 23.59 11.49 9.12
CA SER A 400 23.70 10.47 10.17
C SER A 400 24.79 9.42 9.91
N GLU A 401 25.11 9.14 8.64
CA GLU A 401 26.24 8.32 8.20
C GLU A 401 27.56 9.14 8.09
N GLY A 402 27.54 10.41 8.49
CA GLY A 402 28.71 11.30 8.57
C GLY A 402 29.07 12.06 7.29
N HIS A 403 28.33 11.88 6.20
CA HIS A 403 28.61 12.54 4.92
C HIS A 403 28.31 14.04 4.95
N LYS A 404 29.10 14.82 4.22
CA LYS A 404 28.80 16.24 4.00
C LYS A 404 27.79 16.39 2.85
N MET A 405 26.55 16.69 3.20
CA MET A 405 25.47 16.82 2.21
C MET A 405 25.48 18.19 1.54
N PHE A 406 25.34 18.19 0.22
CA PHE A 406 25.10 19.37 -0.60
C PHE A 406 23.76 19.25 -1.32
N ALA A 407 23.11 20.38 -1.55
CA ALA A 407 21.94 20.52 -2.40
C ALA A 407 22.31 21.36 -3.63
N VAL A 408 21.82 20.94 -4.79
CA VAL A 408 21.88 21.74 -6.02
C VAL A 408 20.48 22.22 -6.36
N SER A 409 20.31 23.54 -6.45
CA SER A 409 19.05 24.13 -6.87
C SER A 409 18.80 23.90 -8.37
N ASP A 410 17.54 23.78 -8.79
CA ASP A 410 17.14 23.74 -10.20
C ASP A 410 17.90 22.71 -11.08
N GLY A 411 18.30 21.59 -10.47
CA GLY A 411 18.97 20.48 -11.14
C GLY A 411 20.31 20.87 -11.78
N PHE A 412 20.60 20.32 -12.96
CA PHE A 412 21.85 20.63 -13.66
C PHE A 412 21.96 22.08 -14.12
N GLU A 413 20.85 22.81 -14.21
CA GLU A 413 20.89 24.24 -14.54
C GLU A 413 21.52 25.07 -13.42
N GLY A 414 21.15 24.82 -12.17
CA GLY A 414 21.84 25.43 -11.04
C GLY A 414 23.24 24.87 -10.87
N PHE A 415 23.47 23.58 -11.16
CA PHE A 415 24.80 22.95 -11.07
C PHE A 415 25.86 23.70 -11.88
N TYR A 416 25.67 23.89 -13.19
CA TYR A 416 26.67 24.61 -14.00
C TYR A 416 26.73 26.13 -13.72
N LYS A 417 25.73 26.67 -13.01
CA LYS A 417 25.69 28.05 -12.51
C LYS A 417 26.30 28.21 -11.11
N GLY A 418 26.79 27.15 -10.48
CA GLY A 418 27.36 27.17 -9.12
C GLY A 418 26.32 27.34 -8.01
N GLN A 419 25.05 27.02 -8.26
CA GLN A 419 23.96 27.06 -7.26
C GLN A 419 23.98 25.80 -6.37
N ILE A 420 25.14 25.53 -5.78
CA ILE A 420 25.41 24.41 -4.88
C ILE A 420 25.55 24.97 -3.46
N LYS A 421 24.81 24.41 -2.51
CA LYS A 421 24.83 24.83 -1.10
C LYS A 421 24.99 23.62 -0.20
N GLU A 422 25.83 23.71 0.83
CA GLU A 422 25.82 22.76 1.96
C GLU A 422 24.40 22.74 2.58
N ILE A 423 23.77 21.56 2.62
CA ILE A 423 22.40 21.39 3.12
C ILE A 423 22.41 20.68 4.47
N LYS A 424 21.75 21.30 5.47
CA LYS A 424 21.79 20.88 6.87
C LYS A 424 20.51 20.18 7.27
N TRP A 425 20.56 19.48 8.41
CA TRP A 425 19.45 18.70 8.98
C TRP A 425 18.12 19.48 9.09
N ALA A 426 18.22 20.78 9.37
CA ALA A 426 17.09 21.70 9.51
C ALA A 426 16.55 22.23 8.17
N ASP A 427 17.38 22.35 7.13
CA ASP A 427 16.98 22.89 5.82
C ASP A 427 15.90 22.01 5.14
N VAL A 428 15.90 20.69 5.42
CA VAL A 428 14.89 19.72 4.98
C VAL A 428 13.73 19.53 5.98
N GLY A 429 13.56 20.44 6.93
CA GLY A 429 12.46 20.44 7.91
C GLY A 429 11.09 20.65 7.25
N GLY A 430 10.12 19.79 7.56
CA GLY A 430 8.75 19.90 7.05
C GLY A 430 8.52 19.49 5.58
N TRP A 431 9.56 19.02 4.88
CA TRP A 431 9.47 18.66 3.45
C TRP A 431 8.56 17.46 3.15
N THR A 432 8.29 16.58 4.12
CA THR A 432 7.65 15.27 3.90
C THR A 432 6.23 15.35 3.31
N GLY A 433 5.44 16.36 3.70
CA GLY A 433 4.07 16.54 3.24
C GLY A 433 3.91 17.44 2.01
N GLN A 434 5.00 18.10 1.57
CA GLN A 434 4.95 19.05 0.46
C GLN A 434 4.97 18.32 -0.89
N GLY A 435 4.02 18.65 -1.77
CA GLY A 435 4.05 18.24 -3.18
C GLY A 435 5.14 18.97 -3.98
N GLY A 436 5.31 18.61 -5.25
CA GLY A 436 6.26 19.28 -6.13
C GLY A 436 7.74 19.03 -5.79
N SER A 437 8.59 20.05 -5.98
CA SER A 437 10.05 19.97 -5.81
C SER A 437 10.62 21.22 -5.13
N LEU A 438 11.00 21.13 -3.86
CA LEU A 438 11.50 22.26 -3.06
C LEU A 438 12.95 22.67 -3.38
N LEU A 439 13.74 21.80 -4.00
CA LEU A 439 15.04 22.18 -4.60
C LEU A 439 14.88 23.00 -5.90
N GLY A 440 13.66 23.20 -6.39
CA GLY A 440 13.44 23.44 -7.81
C GLY A 440 13.74 22.17 -8.62
N THR A 441 13.39 22.16 -9.90
CA THR A 441 13.73 21.07 -10.83
C THR A 441 13.57 21.59 -12.25
N LYS A 442 14.44 21.14 -13.16
CA LYS A 442 14.52 21.62 -14.54
C LYS A 442 14.77 20.44 -15.47
N ARG A 443 14.32 20.57 -16.72
CA ARG A 443 14.60 19.66 -17.84
C ARG A 443 15.96 19.92 -18.50
N THR A 444 16.88 20.52 -17.78
CA THR A 444 18.16 21.01 -18.32
C THR A 444 19.22 19.92 -18.19
N LEU A 445 19.89 19.60 -19.29
CA LEU A 445 20.84 18.49 -19.42
C LEU A 445 22.31 18.97 -19.36
N PRO A 446 23.24 18.17 -18.80
CA PRO A 446 24.62 18.55 -18.59
C PRO A 446 25.47 18.61 -19.86
N ALA A 447 25.14 17.91 -20.96
CA ALA A 447 25.99 17.78 -22.17
C ALA A 447 26.59 19.09 -22.69
N LYS A 448 25.83 20.20 -22.64
CA LYS A 448 26.30 21.52 -23.10
C LYS A 448 27.25 22.24 -22.14
N HIS A 449 27.34 21.76 -20.90
CA HIS A 449 27.99 22.42 -19.76
C HIS A 449 28.82 21.46 -18.88
N VAL A 450 29.08 20.24 -19.34
CA VAL A 450 29.86 19.17 -18.68
C VAL A 450 31.13 19.71 -18.03
N ASP A 451 31.93 20.44 -18.81
CA ASP A 451 33.22 21.00 -18.39
C ASP A 451 33.10 21.89 -17.12
N LYS A 452 31.98 22.61 -16.97
CA LYS A 452 31.66 23.43 -15.78
C LYS A 452 31.12 22.60 -14.62
N ILE A 453 30.40 21.51 -14.91
CA ILE A 453 29.86 20.62 -13.87
C ILE A 453 31.01 19.81 -13.24
N ALA A 454 31.99 19.37 -14.05
CA ALA A 454 33.25 18.82 -13.56
C ALA A 454 34.01 19.84 -12.68
N GLU A 455 34.14 21.09 -13.14
CA GLU A 455 34.75 22.17 -12.35
C GLU A 455 34.03 22.37 -11.00
N GLN A 456 32.70 22.42 -10.99
CA GLN A 456 31.91 22.58 -9.77
C GLN A 456 32.00 21.36 -8.84
N MET A 457 32.05 20.14 -9.38
CA MET A 457 32.31 18.92 -8.60
C MET A 457 33.71 18.92 -7.98
N ARG A 458 34.73 19.40 -8.71
CA ARG A 458 36.10 19.59 -8.19
C ARG A 458 36.14 20.63 -7.07
N GLN A 459 35.55 21.81 -7.30
CA GLN A 459 35.50 22.92 -6.33
C GLN A 459 34.82 22.51 -5.01
N HIS A 460 33.78 21.68 -5.09
CA HIS A 460 33.04 21.19 -3.91
C HIS A 460 33.49 19.79 -3.44
N ASN A 461 34.55 19.21 -4.03
CA ASN A 461 35.02 17.84 -3.79
C ASN A 461 33.88 16.80 -3.74
N ILE A 462 32.92 16.84 -4.68
CA ILE A 462 31.74 15.97 -4.65
C ILE A 462 32.16 14.52 -4.96
N ASN A 463 31.88 13.60 -4.03
CA ASN A 463 32.30 12.20 -4.09
C ASN A 463 31.14 11.21 -4.34
N ALA A 464 29.89 11.67 -4.41
CA ALA A 464 28.74 10.93 -4.95
C ALA A 464 27.59 11.88 -5.36
N LEU A 465 26.76 11.45 -6.31
CA LEU A 465 25.50 12.13 -6.67
C LEU A 465 24.27 11.32 -6.27
N LEU A 466 23.23 12.01 -5.80
CA LEU A 466 21.87 11.49 -5.66
C LEU A 466 20.92 12.36 -6.49
N ILE A 467 20.46 11.82 -7.61
CA ILE A 467 19.61 12.55 -8.57
C ILE A 467 18.17 12.06 -8.43
N VAL A 468 17.28 12.94 -7.95
CA VAL A 468 15.87 12.64 -7.76
C VAL A 468 15.07 13.19 -8.95
N GLY A 469 14.65 12.37 -9.91
CA GLY A 469 14.12 12.96 -11.14
C GLY A 469 13.70 12.08 -12.32
N GLY A 470 13.30 12.76 -13.38
CA GLY A 470 12.72 12.22 -14.61
C GLY A 470 13.76 11.94 -15.71
N PHE A 471 13.50 12.36 -16.95
CA PHE A 471 14.40 12.00 -18.07
C PHE A 471 15.72 12.67 -17.92
N GLU A 472 15.61 13.89 -17.46
CA GLU A 472 16.69 14.79 -17.40
C GLU A 472 17.56 14.38 -16.20
N ALA A 473 17.06 13.63 -15.21
CA ALA A 473 17.91 12.87 -14.31
C ALA A 473 18.65 11.72 -15.03
N PHE A 474 17.94 10.89 -15.81
CA PHE A 474 18.55 9.75 -16.47
C PHE A 474 19.56 10.12 -17.58
N LEU A 475 19.20 10.97 -18.55
CA LEU A 475 20.15 11.47 -19.56
C LEU A 475 21.33 12.16 -18.91
N SER A 476 21.12 12.90 -17.82
CA SER A 476 22.27 13.51 -17.14
C SER A 476 23.23 12.46 -16.61
N LEU A 477 22.75 11.32 -16.09
CA LEU A 477 23.62 10.20 -15.79
C LEU A 477 24.35 9.74 -17.05
N LEU A 478 23.64 9.41 -18.13
CA LEU A 478 24.23 8.92 -19.39
C LEU A 478 25.27 9.89 -19.99
N GLU A 479 25.02 11.20 -19.96
CA GLU A 479 25.91 12.26 -20.45
C GLU A 479 27.13 12.45 -19.53
N LEU A 480 26.95 12.43 -18.20
CA LEU A 480 28.05 12.42 -17.22
C LEU A 480 28.85 11.10 -17.22
N LEU A 481 28.25 10.01 -17.69
CA LEU A 481 28.86 8.70 -17.88
C LEU A 481 29.64 8.65 -19.21
N THR A 482 29.15 9.29 -20.26
CA THR A 482 29.89 9.49 -21.52
C THR A 482 31.08 10.45 -21.34
N ALA A 483 30.95 11.45 -20.45
CA ALA A 483 31.96 12.47 -20.22
C ALA A 483 33.24 12.02 -19.49
N ARG A 484 33.25 10.82 -18.88
CA ARG A 484 34.25 10.46 -17.85
C ARG A 484 35.67 10.26 -18.36
N GLY A 485 35.84 9.74 -19.58
CA GLY A 485 37.15 9.64 -20.22
C GLY A 485 37.83 11.00 -20.50
N LYS A 486 37.15 12.11 -20.19
CA LYS A 486 37.68 13.48 -20.19
C LYS A 486 37.75 14.11 -18.78
N TYR A 487 37.11 13.52 -17.76
CA TYR A 487 36.89 14.11 -16.43
C TYR A 487 36.80 13.06 -15.30
N ASP A 488 37.85 12.94 -14.50
CA ASP A 488 37.91 12.07 -13.32
C ASP A 488 36.85 12.40 -12.26
N GLU A 489 36.38 13.65 -12.18
CA GLU A 489 35.37 14.09 -11.19
C GLU A 489 34.05 13.32 -11.29
N PHE A 490 33.76 12.74 -12.45
CA PHE A 490 32.55 11.96 -12.67
C PHE A 490 32.71 10.49 -12.26
N CYS A 491 33.91 10.00 -11.93
CA CYS A 491 34.20 8.62 -11.48
C CYS A 491 33.75 8.35 -10.02
N VAL A 492 32.54 8.79 -9.70
CA VAL A 492 31.89 8.77 -8.38
C VAL A 492 30.58 7.97 -8.43
N PRO A 493 30.08 7.39 -7.32
CA PRO A 493 28.78 6.72 -7.28
C PRO A 493 27.64 7.68 -7.62
N MET A 494 26.63 7.19 -8.33
CA MET A 494 25.49 8.00 -8.75
C MET A 494 24.20 7.20 -8.61
N VAL A 495 23.33 7.59 -7.68
CA VAL A 495 22.02 6.94 -7.48
C VAL A 495 20.91 7.80 -8.05
N MET A 496 20.04 7.16 -8.82
CA MET A 496 18.82 7.72 -9.35
C MET A 496 17.65 7.37 -8.43
N VAL A 497 16.91 8.39 -8.01
CA VAL A 497 15.57 8.24 -7.43
C VAL A 497 14.57 8.75 -8.48
N PRO A 498 14.09 7.92 -9.41
CA PRO A 498 13.03 8.29 -10.35
C PRO A 498 11.91 9.15 -9.72
N ALA A 499 11.50 10.22 -10.39
CA ALA A 499 10.36 11.08 -10.03
C ALA A 499 10.08 12.10 -11.16
N THR A 500 8.87 12.20 -11.74
CA THR A 500 8.59 13.15 -12.83
C THR A 500 7.13 13.56 -12.99
N VAL A 501 6.84 14.79 -13.43
CA VAL A 501 5.48 15.19 -13.88
C VAL A 501 5.30 15.07 -15.40
N SER A 502 6.31 14.66 -16.14
CA SER A 502 6.21 14.44 -17.60
C SER A 502 7.10 13.31 -18.06
N ASN A 503 6.58 12.52 -19.00
CA ASN A 503 7.10 11.20 -19.27
C ASN A 503 7.96 11.12 -20.54
N ASN A 504 8.69 12.18 -20.85
CA ASN A 504 9.63 12.23 -21.97
C ASN A 504 10.91 11.41 -21.70
N VAL A 505 10.80 10.26 -21.01
CA VAL A 505 11.89 9.63 -20.27
C VAL A 505 12.35 8.28 -20.85
N PRO A 506 13.18 8.18 -21.90
CA PRO A 506 14.02 7.00 -22.13
C PRO A 506 14.85 6.65 -20.88
N GLY A 507 14.21 5.99 -19.92
CA GLY A 507 14.40 6.27 -18.50
C GLY A 507 13.28 5.80 -17.51
N SER A 508 12.05 6.33 -17.55
CA SER A 508 11.14 6.32 -16.38
C SER A 508 9.64 6.60 -16.67
N ASP A 509 8.90 5.59 -17.15
CA ASP A 509 7.45 5.42 -17.41
C ASP A 509 6.68 5.97 -16.21
N LEU A 510 6.43 7.27 -16.30
CA LEU A 510 5.48 8.00 -15.48
C LEU A 510 5.88 8.03 -14.01
N SER A 511 7.19 8.13 -13.71
CA SER A 511 7.70 8.29 -12.33
C SER A 511 6.96 9.38 -11.55
N ILE A 512 6.80 9.26 -10.22
CA ILE A 512 5.81 9.97 -9.36
C ILE A 512 5.04 11.15 -10.02
N GLY A 513 3.78 10.92 -10.40
CA GLY A 513 2.81 11.99 -10.70
C GLY A 513 2.88 12.62 -12.09
N ALA A 514 2.99 11.83 -13.16
CA ALA A 514 3.15 12.34 -14.53
C ALA A 514 1.87 12.59 -15.35
N ASP A 515 2.00 13.42 -16.40
CA ASP A 515 1.06 13.56 -17.52
C ASP A 515 1.71 13.05 -18.82
N THR A 516 2.20 13.94 -19.69
CA THR A 516 2.27 13.63 -21.12
C THR A 516 3.39 12.64 -21.47
N ALA A 517 3.07 11.78 -22.44
CA ALA A 517 3.99 10.95 -23.23
C ALA A 517 4.55 9.64 -22.63
N LEU A 518 3.77 8.91 -21.81
CA LEU A 518 3.46 7.47 -21.98
C LEU A 518 4.57 6.36 -22.11
N ASN A 519 5.82 6.62 -22.52
CA ASN A 519 6.77 5.64 -23.07
C ASN A 519 8.24 5.73 -22.54
N ALA A 520 8.66 4.95 -21.53
CA ALA A 520 9.85 5.32 -20.72
C ALA A 520 10.63 4.37 -19.71
N ILE A 521 10.10 3.64 -18.68
CA ILE A 521 10.80 3.14 -17.43
C ILE A 521 11.61 1.91 -17.64
N THR A 522 11.01 1.05 -18.42
CA THR A 522 11.68 0.00 -19.15
C THR A 522 12.94 0.54 -19.83
N THR A 523 13.06 1.84 -20.16
CA THR A 523 14.26 2.45 -20.74
C THR A 523 15.31 3.10 -19.78
N ALA A 524 15.13 3.39 -18.47
CA ALA A 524 16.32 3.54 -17.55
C ALA A 524 16.63 2.19 -16.97
N PHE A 525 15.62 1.35 -16.83
CA PHE A 525 15.87 -0.04 -16.65
C PHE A 525 16.77 -0.57 -17.81
N GLU A 526 16.49 -0.20 -19.08
CA GLU A 526 17.31 -0.48 -20.27
C GLU A 526 18.62 0.29 -20.30
N SER A 527 18.63 1.59 -19.96
CA SER A 527 19.82 2.42 -20.14
C SER A 527 20.74 2.43 -18.93
N LEU A 528 20.28 2.12 -17.72
CA LEU A 528 21.14 1.68 -16.60
C LEU A 528 21.77 0.31 -16.91
N LEU A 529 21.04 -0.53 -17.66
CA LEU A 529 21.58 -1.75 -18.26
C LEU A 529 22.55 -1.46 -19.43
N GLN A 530 22.31 -0.48 -20.31
CA GLN A 530 23.28 -0.06 -21.34
C GLN A 530 24.56 0.49 -20.66
N LEU A 531 24.40 1.25 -19.58
CA LEU A 531 25.50 1.74 -18.74
C LEU A 531 26.25 0.62 -18.02
N TYR A 532 25.55 -0.47 -17.63
CA TYR A 532 26.19 -1.69 -17.15
C TYR A 532 26.95 -2.41 -18.27
N ASP A 533 26.30 -2.70 -19.40
CA ASP A 533 26.87 -3.41 -20.54
C ASP A 533 28.13 -2.66 -21.07
N ALA A 534 28.11 -1.33 -21.04
CA ALA A 534 29.23 -0.47 -21.42
C ALA A 534 30.43 -0.49 -20.45
N ARG A 535 30.30 -0.95 -19.19
CA ARG A 535 31.42 -1.12 -18.24
C ARG A 535 32.52 -2.06 -18.77
N ALA A 536 32.17 -2.96 -19.70
CA ALA A 536 33.13 -3.83 -20.38
C ALA A 536 34.10 -3.05 -21.31
N THR A 537 33.77 -1.81 -21.68
CA THR A 537 34.57 -0.95 -22.58
C THR A 537 35.16 0.27 -21.86
N TYR A 538 34.50 0.75 -20.80
CA TYR A 538 34.84 2.01 -20.12
C TYR A 538 34.99 1.76 -18.60
N GLU A 539 36.21 1.80 -18.07
CA GLU A 539 36.48 1.63 -16.62
C GLU A 539 35.70 2.64 -15.78
N GLU A 540 35.45 3.82 -16.32
CA GLU A 540 34.87 4.96 -15.64
C GLU A 540 33.39 4.75 -15.29
N LEU A 541 32.71 3.82 -15.98
CA LEU A 541 31.32 3.42 -15.71
C LEU A 541 31.22 2.43 -14.55
N CYS A 542 32.35 1.94 -14.05
CA CYS A 542 32.43 1.03 -12.90
C CYS A 542 32.18 1.80 -11.60
N ILE A 543 30.94 2.23 -11.39
CA ILE A 543 30.48 2.93 -10.18
C ILE A 543 29.23 2.27 -9.61
N PRO A 544 28.98 2.38 -8.28
CA PRO A 544 27.70 2.04 -7.70
C PRO A 544 26.60 2.94 -8.25
N MET A 545 25.58 2.32 -8.83
CA MET A 545 24.37 2.94 -9.34
C MET A 545 23.14 2.19 -8.82
N CYS A 546 22.12 2.94 -8.43
CA CYS A 546 20.85 2.40 -7.97
C CYS A 546 19.66 3.17 -8.53
N MET A 547 18.55 2.48 -8.77
CA MET A 547 17.28 3.03 -9.24
C MET A 547 16.16 2.73 -8.24
N LEU A 548 15.41 3.75 -7.81
CA LEU A 548 14.26 3.59 -6.90
C LEU A 548 12.93 3.69 -7.67
N PRO A 549 12.09 2.65 -7.72
CA PRO A 549 10.92 2.63 -8.57
C PRO A 549 9.84 3.59 -8.05
N ALA A 550 9.58 4.58 -8.88
CA ALA A 550 8.53 5.56 -8.76
C ALA A 550 7.72 5.51 -10.05
N THR A 551 6.40 5.51 -9.95
CA THR A 551 5.44 5.77 -11.05
C THR A 551 4.00 5.69 -10.57
N ILE A 552 3.09 6.44 -11.20
CA ILE A 552 1.64 6.26 -11.00
C ILE A 552 1.15 4.95 -11.65
N SER A 553 1.78 4.54 -12.74
CA SER A 553 1.33 3.44 -13.62
C SER A 553 1.77 2.06 -13.15
N ASN A 554 2.68 2.01 -12.18
CA ASN A 554 3.18 0.78 -11.56
C ASN A 554 3.70 -0.29 -12.55
N ASN A 555 4.48 0.16 -13.54
CA ASN A 555 5.05 -0.67 -14.61
C ASN A 555 6.58 -0.83 -14.54
N VAL A 556 7.19 -0.64 -13.37
CA VAL A 556 8.63 -0.88 -13.19
C VAL A 556 8.91 -2.36 -12.98
N PRO A 557 9.79 -2.99 -13.78
CA PRO A 557 10.21 -4.37 -13.52
C PRO A 557 10.92 -4.47 -12.17
N GLY A 558 10.74 -5.59 -11.47
CA GLY A 558 11.38 -5.87 -10.19
C GLY A 558 10.73 -5.23 -8.94
N THR A 559 9.60 -4.52 -9.08
CA THR A 559 8.81 -4.05 -7.92
C THR A 559 7.33 -4.43 -8.05
N ASP A 560 6.65 -4.63 -6.93
CA ASP A 560 5.20 -4.84 -6.87
C ASP A 560 4.45 -3.50 -6.72
N LEU A 561 5.05 -2.51 -6.06
CA LEU A 561 4.53 -1.14 -5.96
C LEU A 561 5.67 -0.13 -6.18
N SER A 562 5.29 1.05 -6.68
CA SER A 562 6.16 2.16 -7.00
C SER A 562 5.62 3.44 -6.38
N ILE A 563 6.49 4.37 -6.01
CA ILE A 563 6.08 5.63 -5.36
C ILE A 563 5.18 6.43 -6.33
N GLY A 564 4.03 6.88 -5.84
CA GLY A 564 3.02 7.65 -6.56
C GLY A 564 1.81 6.81 -7.00
N ALA A 565 1.94 5.47 -7.06
CA ALA A 565 0.88 4.57 -7.51
C ALA A 565 -0.34 4.57 -6.57
N ASP A 566 -0.13 4.68 -5.27
CA ASP A 566 -1.23 4.70 -4.29
C ASP A 566 -1.94 6.06 -4.25
N THR A 567 -1.19 7.16 -4.30
CA THR A 567 -1.76 8.52 -4.46
C THR A 567 -2.66 8.59 -5.71
N ALA A 568 -2.21 7.99 -6.83
CA ALA A 568 -2.99 7.93 -8.06
C ALA A 568 -4.25 7.07 -7.96
N LEU A 569 -4.17 5.88 -7.35
CA LEU A 569 -5.33 5.03 -7.11
C LEU A 569 -6.39 5.72 -6.26
N ASN A 570 -6.00 6.41 -5.19
CA ASN A 570 -6.92 7.16 -4.35
C ASN A 570 -7.62 8.29 -5.15
N ALA A 571 -6.88 9.06 -5.96
CA ALA A 571 -7.45 10.11 -6.81
C ALA A 571 -8.45 9.57 -7.86
N ILE A 572 -8.18 8.41 -8.47
CA ILE A 572 -9.10 7.72 -9.38
C ILE A 572 -10.37 7.30 -8.62
N VAL A 573 -10.21 6.65 -7.46
CA VAL A 573 -11.32 6.10 -6.67
C VAL A 573 -12.24 7.20 -6.14
N GLU A 574 -11.69 8.30 -5.61
CA GLU A 574 -12.48 9.47 -5.22
C GLU A 574 -13.26 10.07 -6.39
N THR A 575 -12.62 10.18 -7.57
CA THR A 575 -13.29 10.75 -8.74
C THR A 575 -14.40 9.82 -9.25
N CYS A 576 -14.18 8.51 -9.21
CA CYS A 576 -15.20 7.49 -9.49
C CYS A 576 -16.36 7.54 -8.49
N ASP A 577 -16.11 7.84 -7.20
CA ASP A 577 -17.15 8.01 -6.18
C ASP A 577 -18.01 9.24 -6.45
N ARG A 578 -17.40 10.39 -6.74
CA ARG A 578 -18.09 11.63 -7.13
C ARG A 578 -18.93 11.43 -8.41
N ILE A 579 -18.40 10.68 -9.38
CA ILE A 579 -19.13 10.29 -10.61
C ILE A 579 -20.30 9.34 -10.31
N LYS A 580 -20.12 8.31 -9.48
CA LYS A 580 -21.20 7.40 -9.05
C LYS A 580 -22.31 8.13 -8.28
N GLN A 581 -21.99 9.17 -7.52
CA GLN A 581 -22.96 10.03 -6.86
C GLN A 581 -23.81 10.80 -7.90
N SER A 582 -23.17 11.44 -8.88
CA SER A 582 -23.85 12.14 -9.99
C SER A 582 -24.74 11.22 -10.84
N ALA A 583 -24.25 10.01 -11.15
CA ALA A 583 -25.03 8.98 -11.84
C ALA A 583 -26.29 8.56 -11.06
N SER A 584 -26.18 8.44 -9.74
CA SER A 584 -27.29 8.02 -8.87
C SER A 584 -28.41 9.05 -8.78
N GLY A 585 -28.10 10.34 -8.91
CA GLY A 585 -29.08 11.43 -8.95
C GLY A 585 -29.85 11.55 -10.29
N THR A 586 -29.29 11.01 -11.38
CA THR A 586 -29.88 11.15 -12.74
C THR A 586 -30.47 9.86 -13.31
N LYS A 587 -30.09 8.70 -12.76
CA LYS A 587 -30.53 7.33 -13.14
C LYS A 587 -30.19 6.93 -14.57
N ARG A 588 -30.04 5.61 -14.77
CA ARG A 588 -29.76 4.94 -16.05
C ARG A 588 -28.60 5.59 -16.82
N ARG A 589 -27.45 5.77 -16.16
CA ARG A 589 -26.23 6.30 -16.78
C ARG A 589 -25.02 5.39 -16.69
N VAL A 590 -24.28 5.26 -17.78
CA VAL A 590 -22.96 4.62 -17.83
C VAL A 590 -21.90 5.70 -17.96
N PHE A 591 -20.86 5.63 -17.13
CA PHE A 591 -19.69 6.48 -17.24
C PHE A 591 -18.49 5.66 -17.72
N ILE A 592 -17.90 6.11 -18.83
CA ILE A 592 -16.64 5.59 -19.39
C ILE A 592 -15.53 6.54 -18.94
N ILE A 593 -14.64 6.04 -18.10
CA ILE A 593 -13.57 6.81 -17.47
C ILE A 593 -12.24 6.40 -18.08
N GLU A 594 -11.54 7.35 -18.69
CA GLU A 594 -10.18 7.13 -19.16
C GLU A 594 -9.19 7.38 -18.02
N THR A 595 -8.44 6.33 -17.67
CA THR A 595 -7.30 6.40 -16.76
C THR A 595 -6.00 6.45 -17.55
N MET A 596 -4.98 7.04 -16.95
CA MET A 596 -3.61 6.87 -17.43
C MET A 596 -3.09 5.45 -17.14
N GLY A 597 -1.88 5.15 -17.58
CA GLY A 597 -1.17 3.92 -17.25
C GLY A 597 0.02 3.57 -18.15
N GLY A 598 0.31 4.30 -19.23
CA GLY A 598 1.09 3.71 -20.31
C GLY A 598 0.28 2.58 -20.97
N TYR A 599 0.96 1.54 -21.43
CA TYR A 599 0.31 0.24 -21.72
C TYR A 599 0.06 -0.60 -20.45
N CYS A 600 0.23 -0.05 -19.24
CA CYS A 600 -0.02 -0.77 -17.99
C CYS A 600 -1.45 -0.57 -17.50
N GLY A 601 -2.22 -1.66 -17.49
CA GLY A 601 -3.60 -1.73 -17.03
C GLY A 601 -3.79 -1.61 -15.51
N TYR A 602 -2.75 -1.32 -14.73
CA TYR A 602 -2.77 -1.27 -13.26
C TYR A 602 -3.84 -0.29 -12.74
N LEU A 603 -3.76 0.99 -13.15
CA LEU A 603 -4.68 2.03 -12.67
C LEU A 603 -6.13 1.74 -13.07
N ALA A 604 -6.36 1.26 -14.30
CA ALA A 604 -7.69 0.87 -14.78
C ALA A 604 -8.26 -0.35 -14.02
N SER A 605 -7.45 -1.40 -13.80
CA SER A 605 -7.93 -2.65 -13.19
C SER A 605 -8.04 -2.56 -11.67
N VAL A 606 -7.03 -2.00 -11.00
CA VAL A 606 -6.95 -1.92 -9.53
C VAL A 606 -7.81 -0.75 -9.02
N GLY A 607 -7.79 0.40 -9.72
CA GLY A 607 -8.75 1.48 -9.49
C GLY A 607 -10.19 1.05 -9.82
N GLY A 608 -10.39 0.25 -10.86
CA GLY A 608 -11.68 -0.36 -11.22
C GLY A 608 -12.23 -1.27 -10.12
N LEU A 609 -11.40 -2.15 -9.57
CA LEU A 609 -11.76 -3.01 -8.43
C LEU A 609 -12.14 -2.19 -7.19
N ALA A 610 -11.34 -1.18 -6.84
CA ALA A 610 -11.57 -0.30 -5.69
C ALA A 610 -12.82 0.61 -5.85
N ALA A 611 -13.09 1.05 -7.08
CA ALA A 611 -14.29 1.81 -7.41
C ALA A 611 -15.55 0.93 -7.55
N GLY A 612 -15.39 -0.37 -7.79
CA GLY A 612 -16.49 -1.28 -8.12
C GLY A 612 -17.02 -1.06 -9.53
N ALA A 613 -16.11 -0.92 -10.50
CA ALA A 613 -16.41 -0.86 -11.92
C ALA A 613 -17.01 -2.18 -12.43
N ASP A 614 -17.78 -2.06 -13.52
CA ASP A 614 -18.40 -3.17 -14.23
C ASP A 614 -17.49 -3.72 -15.33
N ALA A 615 -16.59 -2.91 -15.89
CA ALA A 615 -15.55 -3.34 -16.81
C ALA A 615 -14.31 -2.45 -16.69
N ALA A 616 -13.14 -3.00 -17.02
CA ALA A 616 -11.90 -2.23 -17.18
C ALA A 616 -11.12 -2.73 -18.41
N TYR A 617 -11.00 -1.89 -19.44
CA TYR A 617 -10.25 -2.18 -20.66
C TYR A 617 -8.77 -1.81 -20.49
N ILE A 618 -7.88 -2.74 -20.85
CA ILE A 618 -6.42 -2.65 -20.66
C ILE A 618 -5.70 -3.26 -21.85
N TYR A 619 -4.39 -3.06 -21.95
CA TYR A 619 -3.58 -3.61 -23.04
C TYR A 619 -3.30 -5.11 -22.84
N GLU A 620 -3.07 -5.53 -21.59
CA GLU A 620 -2.61 -6.87 -21.24
C GLU A 620 -3.72 -7.94 -21.22
N GLU A 621 -4.97 -7.52 -21.44
CA GLU A 621 -6.12 -8.39 -21.72
C GLU A 621 -6.77 -7.91 -23.03
N PRO A 622 -6.29 -8.37 -24.20
CA PRO A 622 -6.84 -7.98 -25.50
C PRO A 622 -8.35 -8.30 -25.60
N PHE A 623 -9.09 -7.41 -26.24
CA PHE A 623 -10.55 -7.47 -26.36
C PHE A 623 -11.00 -7.11 -27.78
N ASP A 624 -12.11 -7.70 -28.24
CA ASP A 624 -12.72 -7.40 -29.54
C ASP A 624 -14.11 -6.73 -29.42
N ILE A 625 -14.77 -6.49 -30.56
CA ILE A 625 -16.10 -5.86 -30.60
C ILE A 625 -17.19 -6.69 -29.87
N LYS A 626 -17.03 -8.01 -29.75
CA LYS A 626 -17.95 -8.90 -29.02
C LYS A 626 -17.77 -8.76 -27.52
N ASP A 627 -16.54 -8.53 -27.03
CA ASP A 627 -16.31 -8.20 -25.61
C ASP A 627 -16.96 -6.86 -25.27
N LEU A 628 -16.84 -5.86 -26.15
CA LEU A 628 -17.55 -4.58 -26.00
C LEU A 628 -19.07 -4.78 -25.98
N GLN A 629 -19.62 -5.56 -26.92
CA GLN A 629 -21.05 -5.91 -26.98
C GLN A 629 -21.52 -6.64 -25.72
N ALA A 630 -20.81 -7.67 -25.25
CA ALA A 630 -21.17 -8.43 -24.06
C ALA A 630 -21.16 -7.56 -22.78
N ASN A 631 -20.27 -6.57 -22.70
CA ASN A 631 -20.25 -5.60 -21.61
C ASN A 631 -21.41 -4.59 -21.72
N VAL A 632 -21.86 -4.22 -22.93
CA VAL A 632 -23.09 -3.43 -23.13
C VAL A 632 -24.34 -4.25 -22.76
N GLU A 633 -24.44 -5.50 -23.20
CA GLU A 633 -25.55 -6.41 -22.84
C GLU A 633 -25.63 -6.62 -21.33
N HIS A 634 -24.51 -6.87 -20.66
CA HIS A 634 -24.41 -6.95 -19.21
C HIS A 634 -24.94 -5.68 -18.52
N LEU A 635 -24.52 -4.50 -18.98
CA LEU A 635 -24.98 -3.22 -18.45
C LEU A 635 -26.48 -3.00 -18.74
N THR A 636 -26.97 -3.40 -19.91
CA THR A 636 -28.39 -3.34 -20.29
C THR A 636 -29.26 -4.18 -19.36
N GLU A 637 -28.86 -5.42 -19.03
CA GLU A 637 -29.58 -6.23 -18.03
C GLU A 637 -29.47 -5.62 -16.62
N LYS A 638 -28.28 -5.13 -16.24
CA LYS A 638 -28.08 -4.45 -14.95
C LYS A 638 -29.00 -3.23 -14.78
N MET A 639 -29.22 -2.43 -15.83
CA MET A 639 -30.11 -1.26 -15.79
C MET A 639 -31.59 -1.58 -15.60
N LYS A 640 -32.02 -2.83 -15.82
CA LYS A 640 -33.37 -3.31 -15.50
C LYS A 640 -33.56 -3.59 -14.00
N THR A 641 -32.47 -3.74 -13.25
CA THR A 641 -32.48 -3.91 -11.79
C THR A 641 -32.64 -2.57 -11.05
N SER A 642 -32.55 -2.59 -9.72
CA SER A 642 -32.42 -1.37 -8.91
C SER A 642 -31.09 -0.62 -9.11
N ILE A 643 -30.03 -1.26 -9.62
CA ILE A 643 -28.71 -0.65 -9.82
C ILE A 643 -28.64 0.07 -11.17
N GLN A 644 -29.37 1.18 -11.28
CA GLN A 644 -29.50 1.98 -12.52
C GLN A 644 -28.30 2.90 -12.79
N ARG A 645 -27.07 2.37 -12.71
CA ARG A 645 -25.82 3.05 -13.08
C ARG A 645 -24.74 2.05 -13.50
N GLY A 646 -23.91 2.42 -14.47
CA GLY A 646 -22.73 1.67 -14.92
C GLY A 646 -21.44 2.47 -14.77
N LEU A 647 -20.33 1.78 -14.54
CA LEU A 647 -18.99 2.37 -14.45
C LEU A 647 -18.00 1.50 -15.23
N VAL A 648 -17.35 2.08 -16.24
CA VAL A 648 -16.37 1.42 -17.10
C VAL A 648 -15.08 2.22 -17.04
N LEU A 649 -13.95 1.57 -16.81
CA LEU A 649 -12.63 2.19 -16.93
C LEU A 649 -11.97 1.76 -18.25
N ARG A 650 -11.15 2.64 -18.83
CA ARG A 650 -10.32 2.38 -20.00
C ARG A 650 -8.92 2.93 -19.71
N ASN A 651 -7.89 2.10 -19.80
CA ASN A 651 -6.52 2.59 -19.86
C ASN A 651 -6.28 3.32 -21.20
N GLU A 652 -5.61 4.47 -21.16
CA GLU A 652 -5.30 5.35 -22.29
C GLU A 652 -4.77 4.64 -23.55
N ASN A 653 -3.99 3.57 -23.39
CA ASN A 653 -3.33 2.84 -24.48
C ASN A 653 -3.77 1.36 -24.60
N CYS A 654 -4.96 1.01 -24.10
CA CYS A 654 -5.46 -0.36 -24.17
C CYS A 654 -5.63 -0.90 -25.61
N ASN A 655 -5.95 0.00 -26.56
CA ASN A 655 -6.10 -0.26 -27.98
C ASN A 655 -6.09 1.07 -28.75
N GLU A 656 -5.47 1.11 -29.93
CA GLU A 656 -5.39 2.31 -30.78
C GLU A 656 -6.73 2.68 -31.43
N ASN A 657 -7.53 1.68 -31.82
CA ASN A 657 -8.78 1.87 -32.54
C ASN A 657 -9.97 2.00 -31.59
N TYR A 658 -10.01 1.19 -30.52
CA TYR A 658 -11.03 1.26 -29.47
C TYR A 658 -10.69 2.37 -28.46
N THR A 659 -10.73 3.61 -28.95
CA THR A 659 -10.56 4.84 -28.18
C THR A 659 -11.73 5.07 -27.22
N THR A 660 -11.56 5.95 -26.22
CA THR A 660 -12.66 6.39 -25.34
C THR A 660 -13.83 6.95 -26.14
N ASP A 661 -13.58 7.61 -27.28
CA ASP A 661 -14.62 8.19 -28.13
C ASP A 661 -15.37 7.13 -28.92
N PHE A 662 -14.68 6.11 -29.44
CA PHE A 662 -15.32 4.95 -30.09
C PHE A 662 -16.19 4.17 -29.09
N ILE A 663 -15.63 3.82 -27.92
CA ILE A 663 -16.37 3.08 -26.88
C ILE A 663 -17.57 3.89 -26.41
N TYR A 664 -17.42 5.22 -26.25
CA TYR A 664 -18.53 6.13 -25.92
C TYR A 664 -19.63 6.16 -26.97
N GLN A 665 -19.29 6.23 -28.27
CA GLN A 665 -20.28 6.22 -29.35
C GLN A 665 -21.01 4.87 -29.42
N LEU A 666 -20.27 3.76 -29.41
CA LEU A 666 -20.83 2.40 -29.39
C LEU A 666 -21.81 2.21 -28.21
N TYR A 667 -21.38 2.54 -26.99
CA TYR A 667 -22.22 2.44 -25.79
C TYR A 667 -23.40 3.43 -25.78
N SER A 668 -23.38 4.48 -26.61
CA SER A 668 -24.51 5.43 -26.72
C SER A 668 -25.59 4.91 -27.67
N GLU A 669 -25.22 4.19 -28.73
CA GLU A 669 -26.17 3.65 -29.71
C GLU A 669 -26.67 2.25 -29.32
N GLU A 670 -25.78 1.34 -28.89
CA GLU A 670 -26.18 -0.01 -28.45
C GLU A 670 -26.93 0.02 -27.09
N GLY A 671 -26.67 1.03 -26.25
CA GLY A 671 -27.40 1.28 -24.99
C GLY A 671 -28.71 2.07 -25.16
N ARG A 672 -29.05 2.47 -26.39
CA ARG A 672 -30.07 3.50 -26.69
C ARG A 672 -31.46 3.09 -26.19
N GLY A 673 -32.09 4.01 -25.44
CA GLY A 673 -33.39 3.76 -24.80
C GLY A 673 -33.32 2.99 -23.47
N VAL A 674 -32.19 2.35 -23.16
CA VAL A 674 -31.95 1.70 -21.86
C VAL A 674 -31.12 2.58 -20.94
N PHE A 675 -30.03 3.18 -21.43
CA PHE A 675 -29.18 4.07 -20.65
C PHE A 675 -28.51 5.20 -21.46
N ASP A 676 -28.11 6.24 -20.73
CA ASP A 676 -27.37 7.40 -21.22
C ASP A 676 -25.86 7.19 -20.95
N SER A 677 -25.01 7.21 -21.98
CA SER A 677 -23.56 7.13 -21.79
C SER A 677 -22.92 8.51 -21.61
N ARG A 678 -21.81 8.60 -20.86
CA ARG A 678 -20.95 9.79 -20.73
C ARG A 678 -19.47 9.38 -20.66
N LYS A 679 -18.58 10.22 -21.19
CA LYS A 679 -17.12 10.04 -21.15
C LYS A 679 -16.45 11.03 -20.19
N ASN A 680 -15.46 10.57 -19.44
CA ASN A 680 -14.67 11.37 -18.51
C ASN A 680 -13.19 10.98 -18.62
N VAL A 681 -12.36 11.84 -19.24
CA VAL A 681 -10.90 11.71 -19.18
C VAL A 681 -10.42 12.32 -17.88
N LEU A 682 -9.74 11.55 -17.03
CA LEU A 682 -9.27 12.04 -15.73
C LEU A 682 -8.02 12.93 -15.86
N GLY A 683 -7.15 12.63 -16.83
CA GLY A 683 -5.90 13.33 -17.08
C GLY A 683 -5.06 13.51 -15.81
N HIS A 684 -4.49 14.70 -15.64
CA HIS A 684 -3.55 15.04 -14.57
C HIS A 684 -4.12 14.90 -13.15
N MET A 685 -5.45 14.84 -12.94
CA MET A 685 -6.02 14.70 -11.59
C MET A 685 -5.56 13.40 -10.90
N GLN A 686 -5.15 12.41 -11.69
CA GLN A 686 -4.56 11.14 -11.23
C GLN A 686 -3.16 11.28 -10.61
N GLN A 687 -2.54 12.46 -10.66
CA GLN A 687 -1.26 12.73 -10.01
C GLN A 687 -1.44 13.00 -8.50
N GLY A 688 -2.66 13.30 -8.07
CA GLY A 688 -2.96 13.78 -6.73
C GLY A 688 -2.53 15.23 -6.49
N GLY A 689 -2.56 15.65 -5.22
CA GLY A 689 -2.08 16.97 -4.78
C GLY A 689 -1.02 16.81 -3.70
N ALA A 690 -1.47 16.57 -2.46
CA ALA A 690 -0.60 16.07 -1.41
C ALA A 690 -0.43 14.53 -1.57
N PRO A 691 0.78 13.98 -1.39
CA PRO A 691 1.00 12.53 -1.49
C PRO A 691 0.31 11.77 -0.35
N SER A 692 -0.06 10.51 -0.60
CA SER A 692 -0.71 9.64 0.39
C SER A 692 0.21 9.28 1.56
N PRO A 693 -0.33 8.81 2.71
CA PRO A 693 0.47 8.33 3.83
C PRO A 693 1.37 7.16 3.43
N PHE A 694 0.91 6.29 2.52
CA PHE A 694 1.70 5.22 1.94
C PHE A 694 2.89 5.78 1.15
N ASP A 695 2.66 6.67 0.19
CA ASP A 695 3.73 7.19 -0.68
C ASP A 695 4.77 8.03 0.09
N ARG A 696 4.34 8.84 1.07
CA ARG A 696 5.25 9.55 1.99
C ARG A 696 6.14 8.57 2.76
N ASN A 697 5.55 7.50 3.30
CA ASN A 697 6.29 6.45 4.02
C ASN A 697 7.22 5.66 3.09
N PHE A 698 6.74 5.26 1.92
CA PHE A 698 7.46 4.42 0.98
C PHE A 698 8.67 5.17 0.41
N GLY A 699 8.47 6.40 -0.09
CA GLY A 699 9.55 7.30 -0.52
C GLY A 699 10.57 7.58 0.58
N THR A 700 10.13 7.76 1.83
CA THR A 700 11.02 7.93 2.99
C THR A 700 11.87 6.69 3.25
N LYS A 701 11.26 5.50 3.31
CA LYS A 701 11.95 4.23 3.64
C LYS A 701 12.90 3.77 2.52
N ILE A 702 12.45 3.88 1.27
CA ILE A 702 13.22 3.43 0.11
C ILE A 702 14.45 4.32 -0.12
N SER A 703 14.32 5.64 0.05
CA SER A 703 15.45 6.57 -0.01
C SER A 703 16.42 6.43 1.16
N ALA A 704 15.93 6.15 2.37
CA ALA A 704 16.81 5.86 3.51
C ALA A 704 17.68 4.63 3.24
N LYS A 705 17.04 3.52 2.80
CA LYS A 705 17.74 2.28 2.48
C LYS A 705 18.69 2.43 1.28
N ALA A 706 18.34 3.26 0.30
CA ALA A 706 19.22 3.59 -0.81
C ALA A 706 20.49 4.33 -0.35
N MET A 707 20.36 5.35 0.50
CA MET A 707 21.52 6.09 1.03
C MET A 707 22.45 5.17 1.84
N GLN A 708 21.91 4.29 2.69
CA GLN A 708 22.74 3.32 3.42
C GLN A 708 23.47 2.32 2.50
N TRP A 709 22.86 1.94 1.37
CA TRP A 709 23.53 1.14 0.34
C TRP A 709 24.62 1.94 -0.38
N VAL A 710 24.42 3.24 -0.64
CA VAL A 710 25.46 4.13 -1.17
C VAL A 710 26.63 4.26 -0.20
N THR A 711 26.38 4.52 1.08
CA THR A 711 27.41 4.58 2.15
C THR A 711 28.24 3.28 2.19
N LYS A 712 27.55 2.13 2.14
CA LYS A 712 28.20 0.82 2.10
C LYS A 712 29.03 0.65 0.83
N LYS A 713 28.47 0.94 -0.36
CA LYS A 713 29.16 0.76 -1.64
C LYS A 713 30.30 1.75 -1.85
N LEU A 714 30.20 2.99 -1.39
CA LEU A 714 31.33 3.93 -1.28
C LEU A 714 32.50 3.26 -0.55
N THR A 715 32.25 2.79 0.67
CA THR A 715 33.27 2.16 1.52
C THR A 715 33.85 0.87 0.90
N GLU A 716 33.02 0.05 0.24
CA GLU A 716 33.48 -1.19 -0.42
C GLU A 716 34.28 -0.96 -1.72
N THR A 717 34.09 0.16 -2.41
CA THR A 717 34.58 0.34 -3.80
C THR A 717 35.48 1.55 -4.04
N PHE A 718 35.73 2.37 -3.02
CA PHE A 718 36.64 3.52 -3.07
C PHE A 718 38.12 3.08 -3.01
N ARG A 719 38.88 3.28 -4.08
CA ARG A 719 40.31 2.92 -4.15
C ARG A 719 41.18 4.06 -3.59
N GLN A 720 41.50 4.00 -2.29
CA GLN A 720 42.27 5.04 -1.59
C GLN A 720 43.54 5.49 -2.33
N GLY A 721 44.32 4.57 -2.91
CA GLY A 721 45.55 4.88 -3.66
C GLY A 721 45.36 5.55 -5.03
N ALA A 722 44.11 5.76 -5.47
CA ALA A 722 43.80 6.36 -6.78
C ALA A 722 42.68 7.43 -6.71
N GLY A 723 42.15 7.75 -5.52
CA GLY A 723 41.08 8.75 -5.32
C GLY A 723 39.70 8.43 -5.95
N ARG A 724 39.62 7.43 -6.82
CA ARG A 724 38.44 7.06 -7.62
C ARG A 724 37.72 5.81 -7.09
N VAL A 725 36.43 5.72 -7.37
CA VAL A 725 35.63 4.51 -7.14
C VAL A 725 35.80 3.53 -8.30
N PHE A 726 35.80 2.22 -8.01
CA PHE A 726 35.73 1.17 -9.03
C PHE A 726 34.85 0.00 -8.58
N ALA A 727 33.75 -0.20 -9.28
CA ALA A 727 32.64 -1.08 -8.96
C ALA A 727 32.10 -1.73 -10.25
N ASN A 728 32.67 -2.87 -10.65
CA ASN A 728 32.34 -3.56 -11.92
C ASN A 728 31.52 -4.85 -11.73
N THR A 729 30.81 -5.00 -10.61
CA THR A 729 29.98 -6.18 -10.31
C THR A 729 28.49 -5.90 -10.53
N GLU A 730 27.70 -6.92 -10.84
CA GLU A 730 26.24 -6.82 -11.00
C GLU A 730 25.55 -6.16 -9.79
N ASP A 731 25.94 -6.55 -8.57
CA ASP A 731 25.35 -6.06 -7.31
C ASP A 731 25.60 -4.56 -7.04
N THR A 732 26.41 -3.90 -7.87
CA THR A 732 26.64 -2.45 -7.84
C THR A 732 25.79 -1.68 -8.85
N CYS A 733 24.90 -2.35 -9.60
CA CYS A 733 24.02 -1.72 -10.59
C CYS A 733 22.58 -2.22 -10.41
N CYS A 734 21.88 -1.71 -9.39
CA CYS A 734 20.68 -2.34 -8.83
C CYS A 734 19.40 -1.50 -8.85
N LEU A 735 18.27 -2.12 -9.15
CA LEU A 735 16.95 -1.56 -8.84
C LEU A 735 16.54 -1.96 -7.42
N LEU A 736 16.24 -0.99 -6.54
CA LEU A 736 15.74 -1.26 -5.19
C LEU A 736 14.21 -1.34 -5.23
N GLY A 737 13.67 -2.52 -5.51
CA GLY A 737 12.22 -2.75 -5.61
C GLY A 737 11.63 -3.30 -4.32
N MET A 738 10.32 -3.13 -4.12
CA MET A 738 9.58 -3.90 -3.13
C MET A 738 9.04 -5.18 -3.76
N ARG A 739 9.41 -6.35 -3.25
CA ARG A 739 8.81 -7.64 -3.64
C ARG A 739 8.24 -8.35 -2.43
N ARG A 740 6.95 -8.66 -2.48
CA ARG A 740 6.07 -9.16 -1.42
C ARG A 740 6.14 -8.31 -0.14
N ARG A 741 7.11 -8.60 0.73
CA ARG A 741 7.32 -7.96 2.05
C ARG A 741 8.70 -7.34 2.24
N ALA A 742 9.53 -7.30 1.20
CA ALA A 742 10.93 -6.91 1.30
C ALA A 742 11.32 -5.85 0.26
N LEU A 743 12.03 -4.82 0.69
CA LEU A 743 12.82 -3.97 -0.22
C LEU A 743 14.10 -4.72 -0.61
N VAL A 744 14.27 -5.04 -1.88
CA VAL A 744 15.36 -5.88 -2.42
C VAL A 744 16.10 -5.12 -3.52
N PHE A 745 17.43 -5.04 -3.41
CA PHE A 745 18.30 -4.62 -4.52
C PHE A 745 18.43 -5.78 -5.50
N GLN A 746 18.00 -5.59 -6.74
CA GLN A 746 18.08 -6.56 -7.83
C GLN A 746 18.97 -5.98 -8.94
N PRO A 747 20.05 -6.66 -9.37
CA PRO A 747 20.87 -6.21 -10.49
C PRO A 747 20.04 -5.99 -11.75
N VAL A 748 20.26 -4.88 -12.45
CA VAL A 748 19.44 -4.54 -13.64
C VAL A 748 19.57 -5.59 -14.74
N VAL A 749 20.74 -6.22 -14.87
CA VAL A 749 20.99 -7.32 -15.83
C VAL A 749 19.94 -8.43 -15.71
N GLN A 750 19.57 -8.80 -14.48
CA GLN A 750 18.67 -9.92 -14.19
C GLN A 750 17.19 -9.56 -14.44
N LEU A 751 16.85 -8.27 -14.45
CA LEU A 751 15.51 -7.77 -14.79
C LEU A 751 15.33 -7.58 -16.31
N LYS A 752 16.40 -7.74 -17.13
CA LYS A 752 16.37 -7.62 -18.61
C LYS A 752 15.44 -8.65 -19.22
N GLU A 753 15.48 -9.86 -18.68
CA GLU A 753 14.71 -11.01 -19.14
C GLU A 753 13.21 -10.87 -18.82
N SER A 754 12.86 -10.20 -17.71
CA SER A 754 11.47 -10.02 -17.24
C SER A 754 10.79 -8.74 -17.74
N THR A 755 11.39 -8.01 -18.68
CA THR A 755 10.89 -6.72 -19.19
C THR A 755 10.48 -6.78 -20.67
N ASP A 756 9.33 -6.19 -21.01
CA ASP A 756 8.98 -5.80 -22.39
C ASP A 756 9.36 -4.32 -22.59
N PHE A 757 10.39 -4.08 -23.41
CA PHE A 757 10.89 -2.74 -23.72
C PHE A 757 10.08 -2.00 -24.81
N VAL A 758 9.24 -2.71 -25.56
CA VAL A 758 8.42 -2.16 -26.66
C VAL A 758 7.12 -1.58 -26.12
N HIS A 759 6.40 -2.37 -25.31
CA HIS A 759 5.15 -1.97 -24.66
C HIS A 759 5.36 -1.47 -23.23
N ARG A 760 6.60 -1.56 -22.73
CA ARG A 760 7.08 -0.78 -21.59
C ARG A 760 6.40 -1.17 -20.27
N ILE A 761 6.37 -2.48 -20.06
CA ILE A 761 5.75 -3.15 -18.90
C ILE A 761 6.62 -4.34 -18.44
N PRO A 762 6.46 -4.79 -17.18
CA PRO A 762 6.99 -6.07 -16.74
C PRO A 762 6.21 -7.20 -17.44
N LYS A 763 6.89 -8.28 -17.84
CA LYS A 763 6.24 -9.47 -18.46
C LYS A 763 5.34 -10.24 -17.49
N GLU A 764 5.56 -10.07 -16.19
CA GLU A 764 4.73 -10.63 -15.12
C GLU A 764 4.24 -9.52 -14.20
N GLN A 765 2.92 -9.37 -14.08
CA GLN A 765 2.29 -8.32 -13.30
C GLN A 765 1.36 -8.95 -12.24
N TRP A 766 1.74 -8.85 -10.97
CA TRP A 766 1.06 -9.54 -9.85
C TRP A 766 -0.43 -9.21 -9.72
N TRP A 767 -0.86 -8.06 -10.24
CA TRP A 767 -2.22 -7.55 -10.12
C TRP A 767 -3.18 -8.07 -11.19
N LEU A 768 -2.69 -8.67 -12.29
CA LEU A 768 -3.55 -9.25 -13.33
C LEU A 768 -4.49 -10.33 -12.77
N LYS A 769 -4.02 -11.10 -11.80
CA LYS A 769 -4.84 -12.12 -11.11
C LYS A 769 -6.01 -11.54 -10.30
N LEU A 770 -6.08 -10.22 -10.09
CA LEU A 770 -7.24 -9.55 -9.49
C LEU A 770 -8.36 -9.27 -10.52
N ARG A 771 -8.10 -9.36 -11.83
CA ARG A 771 -9.10 -9.08 -12.87
C ARG A 771 -10.32 -10.00 -12.86
N PRO A 772 -10.19 -11.34 -12.65
CA PRO A 772 -11.38 -12.17 -12.55
C PRO A 772 -12.13 -11.93 -11.23
N LEU A 773 -11.48 -11.47 -10.15
CA LEU A 773 -12.21 -10.98 -8.96
C LEU A 773 -13.07 -9.75 -9.28
N MET A 774 -12.57 -8.80 -10.07
CA MET A 774 -13.35 -7.65 -10.52
C MET A 774 -14.56 -8.11 -11.36
N LYS A 775 -14.36 -9.02 -12.32
CA LYS A 775 -15.44 -9.61 -13.15
C LYS A 775 -16.47 -10.38 -12.30
N ILE A 776 -16.04 -11.25 -11.38
CA ILE A 776 -16.91 -11.96 -10.43
C ILE A 776 -17.72 -10.98 -9.59
N LEU A 777 -17.06 -10.01 -8.94
CA LEU A 777 -17.71 -8.99 -8.09
C LEU A 777 -18.56 -7.98 -8.89
N ALA A 778 -18.53 -8.03 -10.23
CA ALA A 778 -19.41 -7.32 -11.14
C ALA A 778 -20.56 -8.19 -11.72
N LYS A 779 -20.66 -9.48 -11.40
CA LYS A 779 -21.68 -10.46 -11.85
C LYS A 779 -21.43 -11.10 -13.23
N TYR A 780 -20.20 -11.04 -13.76
CA TYR A 780 -19.83 -11.76 -14.98
C TYR A 780 -19.51 -13.22 -14.67
N LYS A 781 -19.92 -14.14 -15.54
CA LYS A 781 -19.46 -15.53 -15.50
C LYS A 781 -18.02 -15.59 -15.99
N THR A 782 -17.10 -16.00 -15.13
CA THR A 782 -15.69 -16.19 -15.46
C THR A 782 -15.08 -17.26 -14.55
N SER A 783 -14.08 -17.97 -15.06
CA SER A 783 -13.24 -18.82 -14.22
C SER A 783 -12.25 -17.95 -13.44
N TYR A 784 -11.99 -18.31 -12.19
CA TYR A 784 -10.88 -17.79 -11.39
C TYR A 784 -10.08 -18.99 -10.89
N ASP A 785 -8.75 -18.84 -10.88
CA ASP A 785 -7.81 -19.86 -10.47
C ASP A 785 -7.58 -19.74 -8.95
N VAL A 786 -7.96 -20.77 -8.22
CA VAL A 786 -7.77 -20.88 -6.76
C VAL A 786 -6.54 -21.72 -6.40
N SER A 787 -5.65 -22.05 -7.34
CA SER A 787 -4.35 -22.65 -6.98
C SER A 787 -3.50 -21.78 -6.05
N ASP A 788 -3.73 -20.47 -6.08
CA ASP A 788 -3.10 -19.44 -5.23
C ASP A 788 -3.88 -19.19 -3.93
N SER A 789 -4.99 -19.90 -3.67
CA SER A 789 -5.76 -19.73 -2.42
C SER A 789 -4.96 -20.27 -1.24
N GLY A 790 -4.86 -19.48 -0.16
CA GLY A 790 -4.00 -19.81 0.96
C GLY A 790 -4.41 -21.13 1.63
N GLN A 791 -3.50 -22.10 1.67
CA GLN A 791 -3.66 -23.22 2.62
C GLN A 791 -3.61 -22.67 4.06
N LEU A 792 -4.05 -23.48 5.03
CA LEU A 792 -3.96 -23.09 6.43
C LEU A 792 -2.48 -23.09 6.87
N GLU A 793 -1.88 -21.92 6.96
CA GLU A 793 -0.48 -21.73 7.32
C GLU A 793 -0.35 -21.42 8.83
N HIS A 794 0.56 -22.11 9.53
CA HIS A 794 0.89 -21.77 10.92
C HIS A 794 1.62 -20.43 11.02
N VAL A 795 1.40 -19.69 12.11
CA VAL A 795 1.99 -18.35 12.26
C VAL A 795 3.50 -18.46 12.48
N VAL A 796 4.29 -17.80 11.62
CA VAL A 796 5.76 -17.89 11.61
C VAL A 796 6.35 -17.17 12.82
N ARG A 797 6.46 -17.87 13.95
CA ARG A 797 7.18 -17.41 15.15
C ARG A 797 8.67 -17.23 14.81
N ASN A 798 9.15 -15.98 14.79
CA ASN A 798 10.59 -15.67 14.73
C ASN A 798 11.26 -16.05 16.06
N ARG A 799 11.48 -17.35 16.32
CA ARG A 799 12.41 -17.77 17.38
C ARG A 799 13.81 -17.21 17.04
N PRO A 800 14.55 -16.66 18.01
CA PRO A 800 15.98 -16.39 17.83
C PRO A 800 16.69 -17.68 17.39
N ARG A 801 17.64 -17.57 16.46
CA ARG A 801 18.63 -18.64 16.29
C ARG A 801 19.68 -18.47 17.38
N GLU A 802 19.99 -19.55 18.09
CA GLU A 802 21.03 -19.57 19.12
C GLU A 802 22.46 -19.41 18.55
N SER A 803 22.60 -19.36 17.21
CA SER A 803 23.88 -19.17 16.51
C SER A 803 24.54 -17.81 16.77
N ASP A 804 23.74 -16.76 16.97
CA ASP A 804 24.22 -15.37 16.87
C ASP A 804 24.81 -14.85 18.21
N ALA A 805 24.71 -15.65 19.28
CA ALA A 805 25.29 -15.35 20.60
C ALA A 805 26.82 -15.56 20.67
N SER A 806 27.44 -16.09 19.62
CA SER A 806 28.86 -16.48 19.60
C SER A 806 29.83 -15.41 19.04
N VAL A 807 29.32 -14.24 18.65
CA VAL A 807 30.09 -13.13 18.03
C VAL A 807 30.01 -11.84 18.88
N ALA A 808 29.81 -12.00 20.19
CA ALA A 808 29.71 -10.92 21.16
C ALA A 808 30.59 -11.19 22.39
N MET A 809 31.89 -11.38 22.16
CA MET A 809 32.95 -11.36 23.18
C MET A 809 34.24 -10.80 22.56
#